data_AF-A0A8C3K895-F1
#
_entry.id   AF-A0A8C3K895-F1
#
_cell.length_a   1.000
_cell.length_b   1.000
_cell.length_c   1.000
_cell.angle_alpha   90.00
_cell.angle_beta   90.00
_cell.angle_gamma   90.00
#
_symmetry.space_group_name_H-M   'P 1'
#
loop_
_entity.id
_entity.type
_entity.pdbx_description
1 polymer ?
#
loop_
_entity_poly.entity_id
_entity_poly.type
_entity_poly.pdbx_seq_one_letter_code
_entity_poly.pdbx_strand_id
1 'polypeptide(L)'
;LAEFPQPKNLLNSVIGRALGISHARDKLVYIHTNGPRKKKVTLHIKWPKNVEVEGYGTKKIDAERQAAAAACQLFKGWGLLGPRNELFDAAKYRLLADQLGCPDERWCSEGKWRSKSGPSLADLSTCWRRMEPDDSIQPMEQGRMPKAMRREELEEGELEEGELEEGELEEEAIDVSDYLPMAHQDARTPGRDASRGGSSIEMTDDNTAIRALTQFPLPKNLLAQVIQIATSSSTVKEYMQFRTVGTKTKICKLTLRWPCPMTFAAKGRRKVEAENKAAALACQKLKSLGLVDKNNNPLSHAMYNMTSLRELGENQRKPCHIKVPEATLRKIENYLNHYPVDIRESRPRIADDMMNLSKESGAISDAITGKTYIPMLEAEEVRLSQNLLALWKRRGSSWQESHPLPVDPHKDTILSAIEQNPVVVIAGDTGCGKTTRIPQLLLEHYILEGRGARCNVVITQPRRISAISVAQRVAQELGPNMRKNVGYQVRLESKPPARGGALLFCTVGILLRKLQGNPSLEGVSHVVVDEVHERDVNTDFLLILLKGIQKLNPDLRLVLMSATGDNQRFSHYFGDCPVVKVPGFMYPVKEYYLEEILAKLGRHRHRHYEIKQSDDECVLDLDLITDLVLQIDAHGEPGGILCFLPGWQEIKGVQQRLLEMLGSQNSRYLVLPVHSNIPMMDQQNIFQRPPPGVRKIVLATNIAETSITINDIVHVVDSGTHKEERYDLKTKVSCLETVWVSKSNVVQRRGRAGRCQSGFAYHLFPRSRLDKMPTYQVPEILRTPLENLVVQAKIHMPEKTAVEFLSKALDSPDIKAVDEAVILLQEIGVLDQREALTTLGKRLAQISTDPRLAKAIVLASIYRCLHPLLVIVSCLTRDPFSSSLQNRAEVDKAKAVLSRESGSDHLAFVRAVAGWEEVLRRRDSRARDNYLQDYYLYGPSLRFINGLVKQFSENLYEAFLVSSPSDCTMPSSVCNQYSEEEELVKGVLMAGLYPNLIQVRQGKVTRQGKFKPNSYAYRTKAGTVLLHKSTINREASKLYSRWLTYFMAVKSNGGVFVRDSSQVHPLAVLLMTDTDIHVRDDGWRATVSLTDSDLLVLEGDSYTIRLLRDFRVSLSKMVETCLCYEMAAIPGDLHHQHSQLLDILVDLLKGPPGSFGA
;
A
#
# COMPACT_ATOMS: atom_id res chain seq x y z
N LEU A 1 -22.46 -0.77 32.84
CA LEU A 1 -21.13 -0.53 32.22
C LEU A 1 -20.29 -1.81 32.13
N ALA A 2 -20.28 -2.68 33.15
CA ALA A 2 -19.66 -4.01 33.03
C ALA A 2 -20.27 -4.84 31.89
N GLU A 3 -21.59 -4.83 31.74
CA GLU A 3 -22.30 -5.54 30.66
C GLU A 3 -22.22 -4.84 29.29
N PHE A 4 -22.00 -3.52 29.27
CA PHE A 4 -21.96 -2.69 28.05
C PHE A 4 -20.68 -1.83 28.08
N PRO A 5 -19.54 -2.32 27.55
CA PRO A 5 -18.26 -1.61 27.62
C PRO A 5 -18.26 -0.29 26.82
N GLN A 6 -18.93 -0.31 25.65
CA GLN A 6 -19.08 0.83 24.73
C GLN A 6 -20.56 1.16 24.43
N PRO A 7 -21.32 1.63 25.43
CA PRO A 7 -22.77 1.75 25.31
C PRO A 7 -23.22 2.82 24.30
N LYS A 8 -22.45 3.91 24.16
CA LYS A 8 -22.75 4.97 23.19
C LYS A 8 -22.64 4.50 21.74
N ASN A 9 -21.67 3.64 21.44
CA ASN A 9 -21.49 3.06 20.10
C ASN A 9 -22.61 2.06 19.83
N LEU A 10 -22.96 1.23 20.81
CA LEU A 10 -24.01 0.23 20.69
C LEU A 10 -25.38 0.87 20.39
N LEU A 11 -25.77 1.94 21.11
CA LEU A 11 -27.02 2.67 20.83
C LEU A 11 -27.04 3.29 19.43
N ASN A 12 -25.94 3.92 19.01
CA ASN A 12 -25.84 4.49 17.67
C ASN A 12 -25.96 3.41 16.60
N SER A 13 -25.37 2.24 16.80
CA SER A 13 -25.45 1.11 15.87
C SER A 13 -26.85 0.51 15.78
N VAL A 14 -27.55 0.37 16.92
CA VAL A 14 -28.94 -0.11 16.92
C VAL A 14 -29.85 0.85 16.15
N ILE A 15 -29.83 2.15 16.51
CA ILE A 15 -30.70 3.16 15.87
C ILE A 15 -30.31 3.38 14.41
N GLY A 16 -29.01 3.41 14.10
CA GLY A 16 -28.49 3.57 12.75
C GLY A 16 -28.92 2.45 11.82
N ARG A 17 -28.84 1.19 12.27
CA ARG A 17 -29.33 0.03 11.50
C ARG A 17 -30.85 -0.02 11.38
N ALA A 18 -31.56 0.33 12.45
CA ALA A 18 -33.02 0.31 12.44
C ALA A 18 -33.63 1.36 11.50
N LEU A 19 -33.06 2.56 11.45
CA LEU A 19 -33.56 3.69 10.68
C LEU A 19 -32.83 3.93 9.34
N GLY A 20 -31.77 3.16 9.05
CA GLY A 20 -30.95 3.35 7.84
C GLY A 20 -30.18 4.68 7.82
N ILE A 21 -29.84 5.23 8.99
CA ILE A 21 -29.13 6.51 9.13
C ILE A 21 -27.69 6.30 9.57
N SER A 22 -26.76 7.14 9.07
CA SER A 22 -25.34 7.07 9.42
C SER A 22 -25.05 7.47 10.86
N HIS A 23 -25.85 8.37 11.45
CA HIS A 23 -25.71 8.84 12.84
C HIS A 23 -27.06 9.09 13.51
N ALA A 24 -27.21 8.69 14.78
CA ALA A 24 -28.45 8.83 15.54
C ALA A 24 -28.52 10.10 16.41
N ARG A 25 -27.79 11.16 16.06
CA ARG A 25 -27.65 12.38 16.90
C ARG A 25 -28.98 13.08 17.20
N ASP A 26 -29.91 13.07 16.25
CA ASP A 26 -31.24 13.68 16.43
C ASP A 26 -32.19 12.84 17.29
N LYS A 27 -31.85 11.56 17.47
CA LYS A 27 -32.61 10.57 18.24
C LYS A 27 -32.02 10.30 19.63
N LEU A 28 -30.76 10.67 19.88
CA LEU A 28 -30.06 10.52 21.15
C LEU A 28 -29.51 11.88 21.61
N VAL A 29 -30.30 12.62 22.38
CA VAL A 29 -29.94 13.95 22.86
C VAL A 29 -29.47 13.87 24.31
N TYR A 30 -28.20 14.14 24.55
CA TYR A 30 -27.63 14.21 25.91
C TYR A 30 -27.74 15.64 26.44
N ILE A 31 -28.50 15.85 27.51
CA ILE A 31 -28.65 17.12 28.19
C ILE A 31 -27.84 17.09 29.49
N HIS A 32 -26.87 17.98 29.60
CA HIS A 32 -26.00 18.06 30.77
C HIS A 32 -26.57 19.02 31.80
N THR A 33 -26.73 18.55 33.03
CA THR A 33 -27.10 19.38 34.17
C THR A 33 -25.96 19.39 35.19
N ASN A 34 -25.48 20.59 35.53
CA ASN A 34 -24.39 20.76 36.49
C ASN A 34 -24.93 20.63 37.92
N GLY A 35 -24.82 19.43 38.49
CA GLY A 35 -25.02 19.20 39.93
C GLY A 35 -23.80 19.63 40.75
N PRO A 36 -23.97 20.02 42.03
CA PRO A 36 -22.91 20.58 42.87
C PRO A 36 -21.80 19.59 43.29
N ARG A 37 -22.00 18.26 43.13
CA ARG A 37 -20.99 17.22 43.48
C ARG A 37 -20.78 16.12 42.44
N LYS A 38 -21.74 15.86 41.54
CA LYS A 38 -21.64 14.91 40.41
C LYS A 38 -22.26 15.55 39.17
N LYS A 39 -21.68 15.30 38.00
CA LYS A 39 -22.26 15.71 36.71
C LYS A 39 -23.44 14.79 36.41
N LYS A 40 -24.61 15.39 36.16
CA LYS A 40 -25.81 14.67 35.75
C LYS A 40 -25.98 14.84 34.24
N VAL A 41 -26.31 13.76 33.56
CA VAL A 41 -26.63 13.77 32.13
C VAL A 41 -27.93 13.03 31.93
N THR A 42 -28.89 13.71 31.31
CA THR A 42 -30.17 13.12 30.90
C THR A 42 -30.09 12.84 29.40
N LEU A 43 -30.13 11.57 29.01
CA LEU A 43 -30.20 11.10 27.64
C LEU A 43 -31.66 10.96 27.23
N HIS A 44 -32.11 11.81 26.31
CA HIS A 44 -33.41 11.69 25.65
C HIS A 44 -33.25 10.83 24.40
N ILE A 45 -33.92 9.69 24.41
CA ILE A 45 -34.01 8.74 23.31
C ILE A 45 -35.35 8.98 22.63
N LYS A 46 -35.37 9.20 21.32
CA LYS A 46 -36.60 9.49 20.55
C LYS A 46 -37.07 8.33 19.68
N TRP A 47 -36.45 7.16 19.79
CA TRP A 47 -36.79 5.97 19.02
C TRP A 47 -36.46 4.69 19.82
N PRO A 48 -37.30 3.65 19.77
CA PRO A 48 -38.61 3.60 19.12
C PRO A 48 -39.69 4.41 19.85
N LYS A 49 -39.43 4.77 21.11
CA LYS A 49 -40.28 5.63 21.95
C LYS A 49 -39.46 6.76 22.57
N ASN A 50 -40.14 7.84 22.95
CA ASN A 50 -39.53 8.93 23.70
C ASN A 50 -39.30 8.49 25.15
N VAL A 51 -38.03 8.27 25.52
CA VAL A 51 -37.62 7.84 26.86
C VAL A 51 -36.43 8.64 27.32
N GLU A 52 -36.40 8.96 28.62
CA GLU A 52 -35.33 9.72 29.24
C GLU A 52 -34.58 8.83 30.23
N VAL A 53 -33.26 8.86 30.14
CA VAL A 53 -32.39 8.03 30.98
C VAL A 53 -31.31 8.89 31.59
N GLU A 54 -31.14 8.81 32.89
CA GLU A 54 -30.17 9.64 33.60
C GLU A 54 -28.89 8.87 33.93
N GLY A 55 -27.75 9.55 33.85
CA GLY A 55 -26.44 9.04 34.25
C GLY A 55 -25.69 10.04 35.11
N TYR A 56 -24.90 9.55 36.06
CA TYR A 56 -24.29 10.35 37.12
C TYR A 56 -22.80 10.04 37.28
N GLY A 57 -21.95 10.94 36.80
CA GLY A 57 -20.49 10.75 36.78
C GLY A 57 -19.72 11.81 37.54
N THR A 58 -18.49 11.49 37.93
CA THR A 58 -17.50 12.48 38.41
C THR A 58 -17.04 13.40 37.28
N LYS A 59 -16.94 12.88 36.04
CA LYS A 59 -16.70 13.64 34.82
C LYS A 59 -17.92 13.58 33.90
N LYS A 60 -18.02 14.55 32.97
CA LYS A 60 -19.09 14.63 31.95
C LYS A 60 -19.17 13.34 31.13
N ILE A 61 -18.02 12.83 30.70
CA ILE A 61 -17.91 11.60 29.89
C ILE A 61 -18.42 10.37 30.66
N ASP A 62 -18.12 10.27 31.96
CA ASP A 62 -18.57 9.14 32.79
C ASP A 62 -20.09 9.15 32.96
N ALA A 63 -20.67 10.34 33.16
CA ALA A 63 -22.11 10.53 33.27
C ALA A 63 -22.84 10.17 31.97
N GLU A 64 -22.28 10.56 30.81
CA GLU A 64 -22.80 10.16 29.49
C GLU A 64 -22.70 8.65 29.26
N ARG A 65 -21.58 8.03 29.62
CA ARG A 65 -21.39 6.57 29.48
C ARG A 65 -22.38 5.81 30.35
N GLN A 66 -22.66 6.28 31.56
CA GLN A 66 -23.67 5.67 32.43
C GLN A 66 -25.09 5.84 31.90
N ALA A 67 -25.46 7.04 31.43
CA ALA A 67 -26.77 7.28 30.82
C ALA A 67 -26.98 6.39 29.59
N ALA A 68 -25.96 6.25 28.75
CA ALA A 68 -25.97 5.36 27.61
C ALA A 68 -26.06 3.88 28.01
N ALA A 69 -25.36 3.45 29.07
CA ALA A 69 -25.42 2.06 29.52
C ALA A 69 -26.82 1.70 30.04
N ALA A 70 -27.46 2.60 30.78
CA ALA A 70 -28.84 2.42 31.23
C ALA A 70 -29.82 2.39 30.04
N ALA A 71 -29.57 3.17 29.00
CA ALA A 71 -30.32 3.10 27.75
C ALA A 71 -30.12 1.78 26.97
N CYS A 72 -28.90 1.22 26.94
CA CYS A 72 -28.67 -0.11 26.37
C CYS A 72 -29.44 -1.20 27.12
N GLN A 73 -29.55 -1.07 28.44
CA GLN A 73 -30.30 -2.00 29.27
C GLN A 73 -31.80 -1.95 28.95
N LEU A 74 -32.36 -0.76 28.71
CA LEU A 74 -33.72 -0.61 28.20
C LEU A 74 -33.91 -1.24 26.82
N PHE A 75 -32.95 -1.03 25.89
CA PHE A 75 -33.02 -1.61 24.54
C PHE A 75 -32.98 -3.14 24.60
N LYS A 76 -32.18 -3.71 25.50
CA LYS A 76 -32.15 -5.15 25.75
C LYS A 76 -33.47 -5.64 26.34
N GLY A 77 -34.06 -4.90 27.29
CA GLY A 77 -35.39 -5.18 27.84
C GLY A 77 -36.51 -5.11 26.81
N TRP A 78 -36.39 -4.25 25.79
CA TRP A 78 -37.32 -4.15 24.67
C TRP A 78 -37.07 -5.17 23.56
N GLY A 79 -36.07 -6.05 23.71
CA GLY A 79 -35.71 -7.02 22.68
C GLY A 79 -35.03 -6.41 21.45
N LEU A 80 -34.57 -5.16 21.52
CA LEU A 80 -33.78 -4.49 20.46
C LEU A 80 -32.28 -4.84 20.51
N LEU A 81 -31.84 -5.59 21.51
CA LEU A 81 -30.50 -6.13 21.59
C LEU A 81 -30.59 -7.61 21.93
N GLY A 82 -29.77 -8.44 21.28
CA GLY A 82 -29.67 -9.86 21.60
C GLY A 82 -29.14 -10.12 23.02
N PRO A 83 -29.26 -11.36 23.53
CA PRO A 83 -28.82 -11.72 24.88
C PRO A 83 -27.31 -11.47 25.13
N ARG A 84 -26.49 -11.50 24.07
CA ARG A 84 -25.06 -11.14 24.09
C ARG A 84 -24.77 -9.75 23.50
N ASN A 85 -25.75 -8.85 23.51
CA ASN A 85 -25.69 -7.50 22.92
C ASN A 85 -25.49 -7.49 21.39
N GLU A 86 -25.92 -8.56 20.73
CA GLU A 86 -25.88 -8.73 19.28
C GLU A 86 -26.86 -7.76 18.60
N LEU A 87 -26.46 -7.27 17.42
CA LEU A 87 -27.25 -6.38 16.58
C LEU A 87 -28.03 -7.19 15.54
N PHE A 88 -29.28 -6.83 15.32
CA PHE A 88 -30.10 -7.42 14.27
C PHE A 88 -29.91 -6.74 12.90
N ASP A 89 -30.49 -7.34 11.86
CA ASP A 89 -30.65 -6.70 10.55
C ASP A 89 -31.75 -5.63 10.57
N ALA A 90 -31.79 -4.80 9.52
CA ALA A 90 -32.75 -3.70 9.42
C ALA A 90 -34.21 -4.17 9.37
N ALA A 91 -34.48 -5.33 8.77
CA ALA A 91 -35.84 -5.86 8.63
C ALA A 91 -36.42 -6.28 9.99
N LYS A 92 -35.63 -6.96 10.81
CA LYS A 92 -36.00 -7.35 12.17
C LYS A 92 -36.20 -6.15 13.09
N TYR A 93 -35.39 -5.10 12.95
CA TYR A 93 -35.60 -3.87 13.71
C TYR A 93 -36.88 -3.13 13.35
N ARG A 94 -37.29 -3.10 12.07
CA ARG A 94 -38.57 -2.50 11.65
C ARG A 94 -39.75 -3.25 12.29
N LEU A 95 -39.72 -4.59 12.23
CA LEU A 95 -40.77 -5.43 12.82
C LEU A 95 -40.88 -5.27 14.34
N LEU A 96 -39.73 -5.17 15.03
CA LEU A 96 -39.69 -4.87 16.48
C LEU A 96 -40.15 -3.44 16.80
N ALA A 97 -39.86 -2.46 15.95
CA ALA A 97 -40.31 -1.09 16.13
C ALA A 97 -41.83 -0.94 15.98
N ASP A 98 -42.43 -1.67 15.04
CA ASP A 98 -43.88 -1.73 14.85
C ASP A 98 -44.57 -2.33 16.09
N GLN A 99 -44.02 -3.42 16.64
CA GLN A 99 -44.52 -4.05 17.88
C GLN A 99 -44.36 -3.15 19.12
N LEU A 100 -43.29 -2.36 19.16
CA LEU A 100 -43.03 -1.43 20.25
C LEU A 100 -43.82 -0.13 20.12
N GLY A 101 -44.65 0.06 19.08
CA GLY A 101 -45.51 1.24 18.92
C GLY A 101 -44.74 2.52 18.60
N CYS A 102 -44.09 2.55 17.44
CA CYS A 102 -43.43 3.73 16.89
C CYS A 102 -44.48 4.80 16.51
N PRO A 103 -44.26 6.11 16.79
CA PRO A 103 -45.10 7.17 16.23
C PRO A 103 -44.96 7.16 14.70
N ASP A 104 -46.09 7.08 14.01
CA ASP A 104 -46.23 6.88 12.56
C ASP A 104 -45.57 8.00 11.71
N GLU A 105 -45.04 7.61 10.55
CA GLU A 105 -44.18 8.38 9.62
C GLU A 105 -44.93 9.41 8.74
N ARG A 106 -45.98 10.07 9.24
CA ARG A 106 -46.68 11.12 8.49
C ARG A 106 -46.48 12.50 9.09
N TRP A 107 -45.28 13.07 8.92
CA TRP A 107 -45.01 14.50 9.11
C TRP A 107 -44.13 15.06 7.98
N CYS A 108 -44.62 14.94 6.76
CA CYS A 108 -44.44 15.95 5.73
C CYS A 108 -45.74 16.75 5.65
N SER A 109 -45.61 18.08 5.57
CA SER A 109 -46.66 19.08 5.29
C SER A 109 -47.57 19.56 6.45
N GLU A 110 -47.41 20.86 6.73
CA GLU A 110 -48.37 21.82 7.30
C GLU A 110 -48.68 21.83 8.81
N GLY A 111 -48.59 23.04 9.37
CA GLY A 111 -48.66 23.29 10.79
C GLY A 111 -50.04 23.67 11.31
N LYS A 112 -50.36 23.19 12.51
CA LYS A 112 -50.94 23.93 13.65
C LYS A 112 -51.23 22.94 14.78
N TRP A 113 -50.93 23.36 16.01
CA TRP A 113 -51.20 22.62 17.24
C TRP A 113 -52.70 22.57 17.54
N ARG A 114 -53.24 21.38 17.89
CA ARG A 114 -54.33 21.25 18.87
C ARG A 114 -54.22 19.94 19.68
N SER A 115 -54.44 20.12 20.98
CA SER A 115 -54.46 19.13 22.07
C SER A 115 -55.70 18.24 22.06
N LYS A 116 -55.60 16.98 22.52
CA LYS A 116 -56.13 16.51 23.84
C LYS A 116 -56.08 14.98 24.00
N SER A 117 -55.70 14.59 25.23
CA SER A 117 -56.05 13.40 26.03
C SER A 117 -55.79 11.98 25.47
N GLY A 118 -54.83 11.28 26.08
CA GLY A 118 -54.75 9.81 26.10
C GLY A 118 -55.02 9.26 27.53
N PRO A 119 -55.58 8.04 27.66
CA PRO A 119 -55.91 7.42 28.95
C PRO A 119 -54.70 6.74 29.64
N SER A 120 -54.92 6.36 30.89
CA SER A 120 -53.94 6.10 31.96
C SER A 120 -53.21 4.75 31.93
N LEU A 121 -52.03 4.75 32.55
CA LEU A 121 -51.30 3.60 33.11
C LEU A 121 -52.21 2.72 33.99
N ALA A 122 -52.58 1.53 33.54
CA ALA A 122 -53.10 0.48 34.42
C ALA A 122 -52.90 -0.95 33.89
N ASP A 123 -52.85 -1.15 32.57
CA ASP A 123 -52.79 -2.52 32.04
C ASP A 123 -51.41 -2.83 31.48
N LEU A 124 -50.64 -3.61 32.25
CA LEU A 124 -49.73 -4.69 31.81
C LEU A 124 -48.71 -4.99 32.93
N SER A 125 -49.22 -5.50 34.05
CA SER A 125 -48.45 -6.29 35.00
C SER A 125 -48.62 -7.77 34.65
N THR A 126 -47.55 -8.49 34.30
CA THR A 126 -47.25 -9.87 34.77
C THR A 126 -45.99 -10.43 34.09
N CYS A 127 -45.26 -11.25 34.85
CA CYS A 127 -43.98 -11.93 34.54
C CYS A 127 -42.78 -10.96 34.57
N TRP A 128 -41.89 -10.99 35.55
CA TRP A 128 -41.07 -12.13 35.97
C TRP A 128 -40.77 -12.13 37.49
N ARG A 129 -40.71 -13.34 38.05
CA ARG A 129 -40.44 -13.65 39.46
C ARG A 129 -39.04 -14.27 39.59
N ARG A 130 -38.23 -13.67 40.49
CA ARG A 130 -37.10 -14.17 41.33
C ARG A 130 -35.99 -15.05 40.73
N MET A 131 -34.73 -14.67 41.00
CA MET A 131 -33.95 -15.21 42.13
C MET A 131 -32.72 -14.33 42.46
N GLU A 132 -32.67 -13.93 43.73
CA GLU A 132 -31.60 -13.33 44.58
C GLU A 132 -30.51 -14.40 44.89
N PRO A 133 -29.29 -14.08 45.44
CA PRO A 133 -29.11 -13.27 46.66
C PRO A 133 -27.86 -12.35 46.79
N ASP A 134 -28.03 -11.32 47.64
CA ASP A 134 -27.20 -10.89 48.80
C ASP A 134 -25.75 -11.45 48.91
N ASP A 135 -24.73 -10.75 49.40
CA ASP A 135 -24.74 -9.86 50.56
C ASP A 135 -23.43 -9.03 50.68
N SER A 136 -23.57 -7.86 51.31
CA SER A 136 -22.67 -7.30 52.33
C SER A 136 -21.43 -6.42 51.98
N ILE A 137 -21.41 -5.30 52.73
CA ILE A 137 -20.29 -4.50 53.28
C ILE A 137 -19.89 -3.17 52.58
N GLN A 138 -20.30 -2.08 53.23
CA GLN A 138 -19.91 -0.66 53.10
C GLN A 138 -18.60 -0.34 53.92
N PRO A 139 -18.23 0.93 54.21
CA PRO A 139 -17.74 2.04 53.36
C PRO A 139 -16.45 2.69 53.96
N MET A 140 -16.13 3.94 53.52
CA MET A 140 -15.20 4.94 54.14
C MET A 140 -13.70 4.76 53.80
N GLU A 141 -12.85 5.80 53.64
CA GLU A 141 -12.79 7.16 54.19
C GLU A 141 -11.88 8.05 53.29
N GLN A 142 -12.32 9.26 52.89
CA GLN A 142 -11.78 10.58 53.30
C GLN A 142 -10.26 10.78 53.34
N GLY A 143 -9.74 11.83 52.66
CA GLY A 143 -8.45 12.40 53.03
C GLY A 143 -7.76 13.34 52.04
N ARG A 144 -8.11 14.64 52.09
CA ARG A 144 -7.22 15.81 51.94
C ARG A 144 -6.38 16.00 50.65
N MET A 145 -6.81 16.99 49.85
CA MET A 145 -5.93 18.05 49.30
C MET A 145 -5.46 18.99 50.44
N PRO A 146 -4.62 20.05 50.28
CA PRO A 146 -3.99 20.66 49.08
C PRO A 146 -2.54 21.18 49.30
N LYS A 147 -2.06 21.99 48.31
CA LYS A 147 -1.05 23.09 48.37
C LYS A 147 0.35 22.72 47.87
N ALA A 148 1.13 23.59 47.23
CA ALA A 148 1.00 24.90 46.58
C ALA A 148 2.42 25.26 46.05
N MET A 149 2.51 26.16 45.04
CA MET A 149 3.53 27.23 44.86
C MET A 149 5.04 26.87 44.99
N ARG A 150 6.00 27.27 44.15
CA ARG A 150 6.35 28.42 43.27
C ARG A 150 7.54 27.91 42.41
N ARG A 151 7.71 28.23 41.12
CA ARG A 151 8.24 29.47 40.50
C ARG A 151 9.69 29.83 40.90
N GLU A 152 10.61 29.70 39.93
CA GLU A 152 11.84 30.47 39.63
C GLU A 152 12.57 29.71 38.49
N GLU A 153 12.53 30.16 37.22
CA GLU A 153 13.41 31.12 36.52
C GLU A 153 14.86 30.63 36.28
N LEU A 154 15.38 30.91 35.05
CA LEU A 154 16.70 30.61 34.42
C LEU A 154 16.58 29.58 33.29
N GLU A 155 17.15 29.73 32.09
CA GLU A 155 17.78 30.83 31.34
C GLU A 155 17.90 30.26 29.91
N GLU A 156 17.74 31.11 28.90
CA GLU A 156 17.73 30.75 27.49
C GLU A 156 19.09 30.20 27.04
N GLY A 157 19.09 29.01 26.45
CA GLY A 157 20.20 28.43 25.71
C GLY A 157 19.64 27.72 24.49
N GLU A 158 19.70 28.37 23.33
CA GLU A 158 19.30 27.83 22.03
C GLU A 158 20.16 26.61 21.69
N LEU A 159 19.58 25.42 21.84
CA LEU A 159 20.00 24.19 21.18
C LEU A 159 18.92 23.88 20.16
N GLU A 160 19.32 23.74 18.90
CA GLU A 160 18.48 23.23 17.81
C GLU A 160 17.98 21.83 18.18
N GLU A 161 16.77 21.78 18.73
CA GLU A 161 16.01 20.55 18.89
C GLU A 161 15.67 20.03 17.49
N GLY A 162 16.29 18.90 17.13
CA GLY A 162 15.91 18.11 15.98
C GLY A 162 14.41 17.85 16.03
N GLU A 163 13.69 18.36 15.03
CA GLU A 163 12.24 18.27 14.94
C GLU A 163 11.78 16.83 15.14
N LEU A 164 11.09 16.67 16.27
CA LEU A 164 10.29 15.53 16.65
C LEU A 164 9.35 15.15 15.48
N GLU A 165 9.34 13.87 15.08
CA GLU A 165 8.23 13.29 14.32
C GLU A 165 6.99 13.16 15.23
N GLU A 166 6.49 14.28 15.74
CA GLU A 166 5.16 14.38 16.31
C GLU A 166 4.13 14.36 15.17
N GLY A 167 3.58 13.18 14.92
CA GLY A 167 2.27 13.00 14.32
C GLY A 167 2.09 13.58 12.91
N GLU A 168 2.28 12.75 11.89
CA GLU A 168 1.56 12.92 10.62
C GLU A 168 0.05 12.60 10.81
N LEU A 169 -0.60 13.33 11.72
CA LEU A 169 -2.03 13.60 11.65
C LEU A 169 -2.18 14.77 10.67
N GLU A 170 -2.03 14.49 9.37
CA GLU A 170 -2.70 15.35 8.40
C GLU A 170 -4.18 15.36 8.80
N GLU A 171 -4.70 16.53 9.18
CA GLU A 171 -6.11 16.70 9.45
C GLU A 171 -6.86 16.13 8.25
N GLU A 172 -7.59 15.02 8.44
CA GLU A 172 -8.41 14.43 7.37
C GLU A 172 -9.18 15.57 6.69
N ALA A 173 -8.83 15.83 5.43
CA ALA A 173 -9.35 16.92 4.65
C ALA A 173 -10.41 16.38 3.70
N ILE A 174 -11.53 17.08 3.67
CA ILE A 174 -12.71 16.76 2.89
C ILE A 174 -12.67 17.62 1.63
N ASP A 175 -12.91 17.00 0.47
CA ASP A 175 -13.10 17.73 -0.78
C ASP A 175 -14.28 18.71 -0.66
N VAL A 176 -14.16 19.86 -1.31
CA VAL A 176 -15.19 20.91 -1.25
C VAL A 176 -16.55 20.38 -1.72
N SER A 177 -16.58 19.57 -2.77
CA SER A 177 -17.82 19.05 -3.33
C SER A 177 -18.50 18.00 -2.43
N ASP A 178 -17.73 17.28 -1.61
CA ASP A 178 -18.23 16.32 -0.63
C ASP A 178 -18.68 17.02 0.66
N TYR A 179 -18.06 18.15 1.01
CA TYR A 179 -18.46 18.97 2.17
C TYR A 179 -19.80 19.69 1.95
N LEU A 180 -20.08 20.15 0.73
CA LEU A 180 -21.28 20.95 0.42
C LEU A 180 -22.59 20.23 0.80
N PRO A 181 -22.85 18.97 0.42
CA PRO A 181 -24.03 18.21 0.86
C PRO A 181 -24.14 18.06 2.38
N MET A 182 -23.01 17.89 3.08
CA MET A 182 -22.99 17.76 4.55
C MET A 182 -23.40 19.08 5.22
N ALA A 183 -22.92 20.21 4.71
CA ALA A 183 -23.28 21.52 5.24
C ALA A 183 -24.76 21.89 5.05
N HIS A 184 -25.43 21.31 4.03
CA HIS A 184 -26.85 21.52 3.78
C HIS A 184 -27.78 20.85 4.81
N GLN A 185 -27.31 19.85 5.55
CA GLN A 185 -28.12 19.22 6.61
C GLN A 185 -28.22 20.08 7.88
N ASP A 186 -27.25 20.98 8.13
CA ASP A 186 -27.15 21.74 9.39
C ASP A 186 -27.45 23.26 9.28
N ALA A 187 -27.69 23.82 8.09
CA ALA A 187 -27.75 25.29 7.92
C ALA A 187 -28.98 25.83 7.16
N ARG A 188 -29.69 26.79 7.78
CA ARG A 188 -30.44 27.81 7.02
C ARG A 188 -29.40 28.70 6.34
N THR A 189 -29.45 28.79 5.02
CA THR A 189 -28.54 29.57 4.19
C THR A 189 -28.42 31.01 4.69
N PRO A 190 -27.20 31.57 4.90
CA PRO A 190 -27.06 33.01 5.08
C PRO A 190 -27.59 33.69 3.82
N GLY A 191 -28.54 34.62 3.98
CA GLY A 191 -29.19 35.30 2.85
C GLY A 191 -28.17 36.05 1.98
N ARG A 192 -28.40 36.04 0.65
CA ARG A 192 -27.58 36.70 -0.38
C ARG A 192 -27.49 38.24 -0.26
N ASP A 193 -28.07 38.84 0.78
CA ASP A 193 -28.30 40.29 0.89
C ASP A 193 -27.25 41.07 1.69
N ALA A 194 -26.12 40.46 2.07
CA ALA A 194 -25.08 41.17 2.83
C ALA A 194 -24.35 42.28 2.03
N SER A 195 -24.54 42.36 0.70
CA SER A 195 -23.86 43.30 -0.20
C SER A 195 -24.67 44.54 -0.58
N ARG A 196 -25.96 44.64 -0.20
CA ARG A 196 -26.81 45.80 -0.52
C ARG A 196 -27.31 46.49 0.75
N GLY A 197 -26.43 47.27 1.36
CA GLY A 197 -26.77 48.07 2.56
C GLY A 197 -25.62 48.95 2.99
N GLY A 198 -25.23 49.90 2.14
CA GLY A 198 -24.25 50.93 2.49
C GLY A 198 -24.79 51.87 3.57
N SER A 199 -23.99 52.06 4.62
CA SER A 199 -24.08 53.10 5.66
C SER A 199 -25.29 53.07 6.61
N SER A 200 -25.02 52.82 7.89
CA SER A 200 -25.71 53.52 8.99
C SER A 200 -24.91 53.39 10.28
N ILE A 201 -24.70 54.52 10.97
CA ILE A 201 -24.36 54.53 12.39
C ILE A 201 -25.68 54.27 13.12
N GLU A 202 -25.88 53.06 13.62
CA GLU A 202 -27.01 52.77 14.51
C GLU A 202 -26.64 53.23 15.92
N MET A 203 -27.08 54.44 16.32
CA MET A 203 -27.22 54.79 17.74
C MET A 203 -28.56 54.24 18.22
N THR A 204 -28.55 53.06 18.83
CA THR A 204 -29.75 52.44 19.38
C THR A 204 -30.03 52.93 20.81
N ASP A 205 -31.29 52.77 21.24
CA ASP A 205 -31.71 53.08 22.60
C ASP A 205 -30.97 52.21 23.63
N ASP A 206 -30.82 52.72 24.86
CA ASP A 206 -30.06 52.03 25.91
C ASP A 206 -30.74 50.68 26.29
N ASN A 207 -32.06 50.57 26.08
CA ASN A 207 -32.83 49.35 26.32
C ASN A 207 -32.50 48.21 25.34
N THR A 208 -32.31 48.50 24.05
CA THR A 208 -31.91 47.47 23.07
C THR A 208 -30.49 46.98 23.34
N ALA A 209 -29.58 47.88 23.71
CA ALA A 209 -28.22 47.52 24.09
C ALA A 209 -28.17 46.61 25.34
N ILE A 210 -29.03 46.85 26.33
CA ILE A 210 -29.16 46.00 27.53
C ILE A 210 -29.73 44.62 27.17
N ARG A 211 -30.77 44.55 26.33
CA ARG A 211 -31.34 43.28 25.84
C ARG A 211 -30.32 42.46 25.05
N ALA A 212 -29.56 43.10 24.17
CA ALA A 212 -28.46 42.45 23.44
C ALA A 212 -27.40 41.92 24.40
N LEU A 213 -27.03 42.69 25.43
CA LEU A 213 -26.03 42.28 26.42
C LEU A 213 -26.52 41.09 27.29
N THR A 214 -27.82 40.99 27.57
CA THR A 214 -28.39 39.80 28.23
C THR A 214 -28.37 38.56 27.33
N GLN A 215 -28.49 38.75 26.01
CA GLN A 215 -28.41 37.67 25.04
C GLN A 215 -26.97 37.21 24.77
N PHE A 216 -25.99 38.11 24.90
CA PHE A 216 -24.57 37.85 24.66
C PHE A 216 -23.74 38.30 25.87
N PRO A 217 -23.51 37.43 26.87
CA PRO A 217 -22.84 37.80 28.12
C PRO A 217 -21.35 38.12 27.96
N LEU A 218 -20.68 37.59 26.92
CA LEU A 218 -19.27 37.84 26.60
C LEU A 218 -19.09 38.29 25.14
N PRO A 219 -19.63 39.45 24.75
CA PRO A 219 -19.78 39.82 23.34
C PRO A 219 -18.45 40.16 22.66
N LYS A 220 -17.49 40.74 23.40
CA LYS A 220 -16.14 41.02 22.90
C LYS A 220 -15.36 39.77 22.53
N ASN A 221 -15.44 38.73 23.37
CA ASN A 221 -14.76 37.45 23.13
C ASN A 221 -15.39 36.74 21.93
N LEU A 222 -16.72 36.72 21.87
CA LEU A 222 -17.44 36.12 20.74
C LEU A 222 -17.11 36.83 19.42
N LEU A 223 -17.10 38.16 19.39
CA LEU A 223 -16.69 38.92 18.19
C LEU A 223 -15.26 38.62 17.77
N ALA A 224 -14.32 38.59 18.73
CA ALA A 224 -12.93 38.28 18.45
C ALA A 224 -12.79 36.87 17.87
N GLN A 225 -13.47 35.88 18.45
CA GLN A 225 -13.49 34.49 17.96
C GLN A 225 -14.10 34.37 16.57
N VAL A 226 -15.25 35.01 16.32
CA VAL A 226 -15.91 35.00 14.99
C VAL A 226 -14.99 35.60 13.93
N ILE A 227 -14.37 36.76 14.20
CA ILE A 227 -13.46 37.42 13.26
C ILE A 227 -12.23 36.55 13.01
N GLN A 228 -11.63 35.99 14.07
CA GLN A 228 -10.46 35.13 13.96
C GLN A 228 -10.75 33.87 13.14
N ILE A 229 -11.91 33.23 13.36
CA ILE A 229 -12.32 32.02 12.62
C ILE A 229 -12.75 32.36 11.19
N ALA A 230 -13.40 33.49 10.94
CA ALA A 230 -13.88 33.83 9.60
C ALA A 230 -12.77 34.31 8.65
N THR A 231 -11.76 35.01 9.19
CA THR A 231 -10.69 35.65 8.40
C THR A 231 -9.38 34.86 8.40
N SER A 232 -9.24 33.83 9.25
CA SER A 232 -7.96 33.15 9.53
C SER A 232 -6.82 34.10 9.95
N SER A 233 -7.10 35.37 10.28
CA SER A 233 -6.09 36.36 10.64
C SER A 233 -5.79 36.32 12.14
N SER A 234 -4.51 36.50 12.49
CA SER A 234 -4.04 36.65 13.87
C SER A 234 -4.29 38.06 14.43
N THR A 235 -4.63 39.05 13.60
CA THR A 235 -4.72 40.47 13.98
C THR A 235 -6.17 40.98 14.05
N VAL A 236 -6.93 40.52 15.05
CA VAL A 236 -8.33 40.97 15.30
C VAL A 236 -8.47 42.50 15.43
N LYS A 237 -7.41 43.20 15.88
CA LYS A 237 -7.37 44.67 16.05
C LYS A 237 -7.52 45.45 14.73
N GLU A 238 -7.17 44.87 13.60
CA GLU A 238 -7.32 45.51 12.28
C GLU A 238 -8.78 45.52 11.82
N TYR A 239 -9.55 44.52 12.26
CA TYR A 239 -10.94 44.31 11.89
C TYR A 239 -11.93 44.89 12.91
N MET A 240 -11.50 45.13 14.15
CA MET A 240 -12.34 45.62 15.25
C MET A 240 -11.64 46.74 16.04
N GLN A 241 -12.20 47.95 16.03
CA GLN A 241 -11.66 49.11 16.74
C GLN A 241 -12.70 49.79 17.64
N PHE A 242 -12.35 49.99 18.92
CA PHE A 242 -13.17 50.73 19.88
C PHE A 242 -12.62 52.15 20.09
N ARG A 243 -13.48 53.17 19.99
CA ARG A 243 -13.17 54.55 20.39
C ARG A 243 -14.17 55.02 21.43
N THR A 244 -13.70 55.33 22.64
CA THR A 244 -14.57 55.73 23.75
C THR A 244 -14.28 57.17 24.18
N VAL A 245 -15.32 58.03 24.19
CA VAL A 245 -15.23 59.46 24.52
C VAL A 245 -16.22 59.84 25.63
N GLY A 246 -15.96 60.94 26.35
CA GLY A 246 -16.85 61.49 27.40
C GLY A 246 -16.32 61.34 28.84
N THR A 247 -16.78 62.21 29.77
CA THR A 247 -16.31 62.25 31.18
C THR A 247 -17.28 61.53 32.14
N LYS A 248 -18.52 62.03 32.31
CA LYS A 248 -19.56 61.44 33.18
C LYS A 248 -20.31 60.26 32.54
N THR A 249 -20.55 60.34 31.23
CA THR A 249 -21.16 59.27 30.42
C THR A 249 -20.18 58.91 29.33
N LYS A 250 -19.77 57.64 29.27
CA LYS A 250 -18.84 57.13 28.25
C LYS A 250 -19.65 56.69 27.03
N ILE A 251 -19.33 57.23 25.86
CA ILE A 251 -19.90 56.82 24.59
C ILE A 251 -18.82 56.04 23.84
N CYS A 252 -19.07 54.78 23.56
CA CYS A 252 -18.17 53.93 22.80
C CYS A 252 -18.68 53.74 21.37
N LYS A 253 -17.81 53.97 20.38
CA LYS A 253 -18.02 53.69 18.96
C LYS A 253 -17.14 52.49 18.56
N LEU A 254 -17.77 51.39 18.18
CA LEU A 254 -17.16 50.16 17.67
C LEU A 254 -17.23 50.15 16.15
N THR A 255 -16.10 50.13 15.46
CA THR A 255 -16.02 49.96 14.00
C THR A 255 -15.56 48.55 13.68
N LEU A 256 -16.38 47.83 12.90
CA LEU A 256 -16.05 46.53 12.32
C LEU A 256 -15.79 46.68 10.83
N ARG A 257 -14.78 45.98 10.30
CA ARG A 257 -14.47 45.94 8.85
C ARG A 257 -14.98 44.69 8.15
N TRP A 258 -15.35 43.65 8.90
CA TRP A 258 -15.88 42.37 8.41
C TRP A 258 -17.25 42.09 9.04
N PRO A 259 -18.22 41.46 8.31
CA PRO A 259 -18.16 41.04 6.90
C PRO A 259 -18.18 42.22 5.91
N CYS A 260 -18.62 43.39 6.36
CA CYS A 260 -18.49 44.66 5.67
C CYS A 260 -18.28 45.78 6.71
N PRO A 261 -17.86 46.98 6.29
CA PRO A 261 -17.69 48.11 7.21
C PRO A 261 -18.99 48.48 7.93
N MET A 262 -19.05 48.26 9.25
CA MET A 262 -20.18 48.58 10.11
C MET A 262 -19.72 49.38 11.33
N THR A 263 -20.61 50.20 11.91
CA THR A 263 -20.28 50.92 13.14
C THR A 263 -21.44 50.94 14.13
N PHE A 264 -21.15 50.59 15.37
CA PHE A 264 -22.10 50.50 16.48
C PHE A 264 -21.71 51.50 17.56
N ALA A 265 -22.68 52.18 18.17
CA ALA A 265 -22.41 53.11 19.25
C ALA A 265 -23.31 52.85 20.46
N ALA A 266 -22.73 52.83 21.66
CA ALA A 266 -23.47 52.63 22.90
C ALA A 266 -22.96 53.52 24.04
N LYS A 267 -23.83 53.80 25.00
CA LYS A 267 -23.53 54.62 26.18
C LYS A 267 -23.42 53.75 27.44
N GLY A 268 -22.53 54.12 28.35
CA GLY A 268 -22.35 53.43 29.63
C GLY A 268 -21.78 54.36 30.70
N ARG A 269 -21.95 53.97 31.97
CA ARG A 269 -21.36 54.71 33.11
C ARG A 269 -19.85 54.49 33.17
N ARG A 270 -19.38 53.34 32.71
CA ARG A 270 -17.96 52.96 32.62
C ARG A 270 -17.54 52.66 31.18
N LYS A 271 -16.26 52.85 30.87
CA LYS A 271 -15.67 52.56 29.53
C LYS A 271 -15.98 51.12 29.09
N VAL A 272 -15.74 50.15 29.97
CA VAL A 272 -15.95 48.72 29.72
C VAL A 272 -17.42 48.40 29.43
N GLU A 273 -18.34 49.07 30.14
CA GLU A 273 -19.79 48.90 29.97
C GLU A 273 -20.25 49.40 28.60
N ALA A 274 -19.81 50.59 28.19
CA ALA A 274 -20.12 51.15 26.87
C ALA A 274 -19.56 50.29 25.73
N GLU A 275 -18.35 49.76 25.88
CA GLU A 275 -17.74 48.87 24.89
C GLU A 275 -18.44 47.50 24.81
N ASN A 276 -18.84 46.90 25.94
CA ASN A 276 -19.56 45.62 25.95
C ASN A 276 -20.96 45.75 25.35
N LYS A 277 -21.66 46.86 25.62
CA LYS A 277 -22.95 47.18 24.99
C LYS A 277 -22.82 47.35 23.47
N ALA A 278 -21.81 48.10 23.00
CA ALA A 278 -21.54 48.26 21.57
C ALA A 278 -21.18 46.92 20.90
N ALA A 279 -20.39 46.07 21.57
CA ALA A 279 -20.07 44.73 21.11
C ALA A 279 -21.30 43.79 21.06
N ALA A 280 -22.20 43.86 22.05
CA ALA A 280 -23.40 43.04 22.09
C ALA A 280 -24.36 43.36 20.94
N LEU A 281 -24.51 44.64 20.59
CA LEU A 281 -25.26 45.08 19.42
C LEU A 281 -24.66 44.53 18.12
N ALA A 282 -23.33 44.52 18.01
CA ALA A 282 -22.64 43.91 16.88
C ALA A 282 -22.87 42.39 16.81
N CYS A 283 -22.81 41.65 17.93
CA CYS A 283 -23.16 40.22 17.98
C CYS A 283 -24.61 39.96 17.55
N GLN A 284 -25.55 40.81 17.98
CA GLN A 284 -26.96 40.71 17.59
C GLN A 284 -27.13 40.93 16.09
N LYS A 285 -26.41 41.89 15.50
CA LYS A 285 -26.40 42.09 14.05
C LYS A 285 -25.81 40.88 13.32
N LEU A 286 -24.68 40.33 13.77
CA LEU A 286 -24.10 39.11 13.19
C LEU A 286 -25.05 37.92 13.28
N LYS A 287 -25.79 37.76 14.38
CA LYS A 287 -26.82 36.71 14.53
C LYS A 287 -27.99 36.93 13.56
N SER A 288 -28.42 38.17 13.34
CA SER A 288 -29.47 38.49 12.34
C SER A 288 -29.03 38.20 10.91
N LEU A 289 -27.73 38.31 10.62
CA LEU A 289 -27.11 37.96 9.34
C LEU A 289 -26.82 36.45 9.21
N GLY A 290 -27.12 35.64 10.24
CA GLY A 290 -26.85 34.19 10.24
C GLY A 290 -25.38 33.81 10.37
N LEU A 291 -24.51 34.72 10.84
CA LEU A 291 -23.06 34.51 11.01
C LEU A 291 -22.68 33.96 12.39
N VAL A 292 -23.68 33.67 13.23
CA VAL A 292 -23.54 33.04 14.55
C VAL A 292 -24.68 32.04 14.66
N ASP A 293 -24.43 30.86 15.24
CA ASP A 293 -25.44 29.82 15.34
C ASP A 293 -26.61 30.20 16.29
N LYS A 294 -27.62 29.33 16.40
CA LYS A 294 -28.77 29.54 17.28
C LYS A 294 -28.38 29.66 18.76
N ASN A 295 -27.29 29.00 19.17
CA ASN A 295 -26.76 28.90 20.52
C ASN A 295 -25.70 29.98 20.84
N ASN A 296 -25.49 30.96 19.97
CA ASN A 296 -24.48 32.02 20.08
C ASN A 296 -23.01 31.54 19.96
N ASN A 297 -22.74 30.43 19.26
CA ASN A 297 -21.40 29.99 18.93
C ASN A 297 -20.96 30.47 17.54
N PRO A 298 -19.65 30.70 17.32
CA PRO A 298 -19.10 30.91 15.99
C PRO A 298 -19.37 29.73 15.05
N LEU A 299 -19.53 30.01 13.76
CA LEU A 299 -19.56 28.99 12.71
C LEU A 299 -18.15 28.52 12.37
N SER A 300 -18.02 27.44 11.59
CA SER A 300 -16.72 27.02 11.07
C SER A 300 -16.21 28.00 9.99
N HIS A 301 -14.90 28.06 9.77
CA HIS A 301 -14.29 28.89 8.72
C HIS A 301 -14.86 28.55 7.33
N ALA A 302 -15.14 27.28 7.07
CA ALA A 302 -15.80 26.82 5.84
C ALA A 302 -17.20 27.43 5.69
N MET A 303 -18.00 27.45 6.76
CA MET A 303 -19.33 28.06 6.72
C MET A 303 -19.29 29.57 6.48
N TYR A 304 -18.29 30.27 7.01
CA TYR A 304 -18.08 31.69 6.72
C TYR A 304 -17.69 31.96 5.26
N ASN A 305 -17.09 30.99 4.57
CA ASN A 305 -16.64 31.07 3.18
C ASN A 305 -17.51 30.21 2.23
N MET A 306 -18.78 29.99 2.57
CA MET A 306 -19.69 29.10 1.83
C MET A 306 -19.89 29.52 0.37
N THR A 307 -19.86 30.82 0.08
CA THR A 307 -19.98 31.33 -1.30
C THR A 307 -18.80 30.88 -2.15
N SER A 308 -17.57 31.08 -1.66
CA SER A 308 -16.35 30.63 -2.33
C SER A 308 -16.27 29.10 -2.44
N LEU A 309 -16.76 28.36 -1.43
CA LEU A 309 -16.89 26.90 -1.50
C LEU A 309 -17.86 26.46 -2.61
N ARG A 310 -19.02 27.12 -2.73
CA ARG A 310 -19.99 26.83 -3.78
C ARG A 310 -19.43 27.15 -5.17
N GLU A 311 -18.80 28.30 -5.33
CA GLU A 311 -18.16 28.69 -6.59
C GLU A 311 -17.07 27.69 -7.01
N LEU A 312 -16.20 27.26 -6.07
CA LEU A 312 -15.21 26.23 -6.35
C LEU A 312 -15.86 24.88 -6.67
N GLY A 313 -16.86 24.45 -5.89
CA GLY A 313 -17.57 23.18 -6.14
C GLY A 313 -18.29 23.16 -7.49
N GLU A 314 -18.89 24.28 -7.91
CA GLU A 314 -19.50 24.44 -9.23
C GLU A 314 -18.44 24.42 -10.34
N ASN A 315 -17.32 25.14 -10.17
CA ASN A 315 -16.22 25.15 -11.14
C ASN A 315 -15.56 23.78 -11.29
N GLN A 316 -15.47 22.99 -10.22
CA GLN A 316 -14.94 21.63 -10.30
C GLN A 316 -15.85 20.68 -11.12
N ARG A 317 -17.17 20.88 -11.06
CA ARG A 317 -18.17 20.11 -11.81
C ARG A 317 -18.31 20.54 -13.27
N LYS A 318 -17.82 21.73 -13.63
CA LYS A 318 -17.83 22.18 -15.02
C LYS A 318 -16.92 21.29 -15.88
N PRO A 319 -17.39 20.85 -17.06
CA PRO A 319 -16.56 20.17 -18.04
C PRO A 319 -15.31 20.98 -18.40
N CYS A 320 -14.22 20.29 -18.70
CA CYS A 320 -13.01 20.95 -19.20
C CYS A 320 -13.17 21.25 -20.69
N HIS A 321 -13.10 22.52 -21.08
CA HIS A 321 -13.21 22.91 -22.48
C HIS A 321 -11.96 22.50 -23.26
N ILE A 322 -12.13 21.72 -24.33
CA ILE A 322 -11.08 21.33 -25.26
C ILE A 322 -10.90 22.43 -26.29
N LYS A 323 -9.66 22.80 -26.60
CA LYS A 323 -9.33 23.65 -27.75
C LYS A 323 -8.28 22.93 -28.58
N VAL A 324 -8.65 22.52 -29.78
CA VAL A 324 -7.73 21.93 -30.75
C VAL A 324 -7.39 22.99 -31.80
N PRO A 325 -6.12 23.21 -32.16
CA PRO A 325 -5.76 24.11 -33.24
C PRO A 325 -6.42 23.69 -34.57
N GLU A 326 -6.96 24.67 -35.29
CA GLU A 326 -7.64 24.48 -36.58
C GLU A 326 -6.79 23.71 -37.59
N ALA A 327 -5.47 23.97 -37.62
CA ALA A 327 -4.54 23.24 -38.49
C ALA A 327 -4.49 21.75 -38.17
N THR A 328 -4.54 21.37 -36.89
CA THR A 328 -4.55 19.97 -36.44
C THR A 328 -5.89 19.32 -36.73
N LEU A 329 -7.01 20.03 -36.55
CA LEU A 329 -8.35 19.53 -36.92
C LEU A 329 -8.43 19.20 -38.42
N ARG A 330 -7.89 20.06 -39.28
CA ARG A 330 -7.83 19.78 -40.73
C ARG A 330 -6.96 18.57 -41.06
N LYS A 331 -5.86 18.33 -40.33
CA LYS A 331 -5.06 17.12 -40.50
C LYS A 331 -5.87 15.86 -40.14
N ILE A 332 -6.62 15.90 -39.03
CA ILE A 332 -7.51 14.79 -38.62
C ILE A 332 -8.59 14.56 -39.69
N GLU A 333 -9.27 15.61 -40.13
CA GLU A 333 -10.31 15.52 -41.16
C GLU A 333 -9.76 14.97 -42.47
N ASN A 334 -8.61 15.47 -42.93
CA ASN A 334 -7.94 14.95 -44.12
C ASN A 334 -7.61 13.47 -43.95
N TYR A 335 -7.04 13.05 -42.82
CA TYR A 335 -6.74 11.65 -42.55
C TYR A 335 -8.00 10.78 -42.60
N LEU A 336 -9.08 11.18 -41.92
CA LEU A 336 -10.34 10.43 -41.87
C LEU A 336 -11.04 10.40 -43.23
N ASN A 337 -10.90 11.43 -44.07
CA ASN A 337 -11.41 11.43 -45.44
C ASN A 337 -10.65 10.44 -46.34
N HIS A 338 -9.34 10.28 -46.13
CA HIS A 338 -8.53 9.29 -46.86
C HIS A 338 -8.73 7.87 -46.33
N TYR A 339 -8.96 7.73 -45.03
CA TYR A 339 -9.14 6.45 -44.33
C TYR A 339 -10.45 6.45 -43.52
N PRO A 340 -11.61 6.29 -44.17
CA PRO A 340 -12.90 6.37 -43.50
C PRO A 340 -13.08 5.25 -42.46
N VAL A 341 -13.66 5.62 -41.32
CA VAL A 341 -13.95 4.69 -40.23
C VAL A 341 -15.29 4.01 -40.50
N ASP A 342 -15.26 2.79 -41.03
CA ASP A 342 -16.46 1.96 -41.11
C ASP A 342 -16.89 1.50 -39.71
N ILE A 343 -18.02 2.03 -39.22
CA ILE A 343 -18.61 1.71 -37.91
C ILE A 343 -19.21 0.28 -37.88
N ARG A 344 -19.25 -0.43 -39.02
CA ARG A 344 -19.72 -1.82 -39.09
C ARG A 344 -18.60 -2.76 -38.64
N GLU A 345 -18.74 -3.28 -37.43
CA GLU A 345 -17.90 -4.35 -36.85
C GLU A 345 -17.55 -5.42 -37.88
N SER A 346 -16.33 -5.37 -38.38
CA SER A 346 -15.72 -6.43 -39.16
C SER A 346 -14.52 -6.91 -38.36
N ARG A 347 -14.76 -7.82 -37.41
CA ARG A 347 -13.70 -8.64 -36.82
C ARG A 347 -12.92 -9.27 -37.98
N PRO A 348 -11.59 -9.10 -38.06
CA PRO A 348 -10.80 -9.78 -39.06
C PRO A 348 -10.94 -11.29 -38.86
N ARG A 349 -11.66 -11.99 -39.75
CA ARG A 349 -11.85 -13.46 -39.71
C ARG A 349 -10.57 -14.26 -39.97
N ILE A 350 -9.42 -13.60 -40.14
CA ILE A 350 -8.15 -14.19 -40.56
C ILE A 350 -7.18 -14.35 -39.36
N ALA A 351 -7.44 -13.71 -38.22
CA ALA A 351 -6.54 -13.72 -37.07
C ALA A 351 -6.48 -15.08 -36.34
N ASP A 352 -7.55 -15.88 -36.40
CA ASP A 352 -7.61 -17.20 -35.75
C ASP A 352 -6.72 -18.25 -36.45
N ASP A 353 -6.46 -18.09 -37.76
CA ASP A 353 -5.65 -19.06 -38.53
C ASP A 353 -4.15 -18.79 -38.43
N MET A 354 -3.71 -17.53 -38.27
CA MET A 354 -2.28 -17.20 -38.19
C MET A 354 -1.67 -17.35 -36.79
N MET A 355 -2.44 -17.18 -35.71
CA MET A 355 -1.92 -17.36 -34.35
C MET A 355 -1.80 -18.84 -33.92
N ASN A 356 -2.51 -19.75 -34.58
CA ASN A 356 -2.39 -21.19 -34.34
C ASN A 356 -1.11 -21.80 -34.93
N LEU A 357 -0.41 -21.10 -35.83
CA LEU A 357 0.85 -21.57 -36.43
C LEU A 357 2.06 -21.49 -35.47
N SER A 358 1.95 -20.81 -34.31
CA SER A 358 3.04 -20.70 -33.34
C SER A 358 3.10 -21.84 -32.30
N LYS A 359 2.11 -22.75 -32.29
CA LYS A 359 2.11 -23.96 -31.45
C LYS A 359 2.50 -25.25 -32.19
N GLU A 360 2.86 -25.18 -33.47
CA GLU A 360 3.26 -26.33 -34.29
C GLU A 360 4.77 -26.51 -34.45
N SER A 361 5.56 -26.09 -33.47
CA SER A 361 6.83 -26.78 -33.21
C SER A 361 6.66 -27.52 -31.90
N GLY A 362 6.39 -28.83 -31.95
CA GLY A 362 6.43 -29.74 -30.79
C GLY A 362 7.82 -29.87 -30.14
N ALA A 363 8.69 -28.89 -30.35
CA ALA A 363 10.04 -28.79 -29.83
C ALA A 363 9.98 -28.32 -28.37
N ILE A 364 10.01 -29.26 -27.45
CA ILE A 364 10.08 -29.01 -26.00
C ILE A 364 11.39 -28.28 -25.69
N SER A 365 11.39 -27.33 -24.74
CA SER A 365 12.63 -26.72 -24.23
C SER A 365 13.23 -27.56 -23.10
N ASP A 366 14.53 -27.81 -23.14
CA ASP A 366 15.25 -28.52 -22.11
C ASP A 366 15.31 -27.69 -20.82
N ALA A 367 14.73 -28.21 -19.74
CA ALA A 367 14.63 -27.48 -18.48
C ALA A 367 16.00 -27.21 -17.81
N ILE A 368 17.06 -27.94 -18.16
CA ILE A 368 18.41 -27.71 -17.61
C ILE A 368 19.14 -26.62 -18.40
N THR A 369 19.20 -26.76 -19.71
CA THR A 369 20.04 -25.95 -20.61
C THR A 369 19.31 -24.79 -21.28
N GLY A 370 17.98 -24.85 -21.37
CA GLY A 370 17.13 -23.89 -22.09
C GLY A 370 17.12 -24.05 -23.62
N LYS A 371 17.88 -25.00 -24.17
CA LYS A 371 17.91 -25.31 -25.61
C LYS A 371 16.75 -26.22 -26.00
N THR A 372 16.54 -26.48 -27.29
CA THR A 372 15.60 -27.52 -27.72
C THR A 372 15.98 -28.87 -27.12
N TYR A 373 15.00 -29.54 -26.54
CA TYR A 373 15.14 -30.85 -25.92
C TYR A 373 15.28 -31.93 -26.98
N ILE A 374 16.35 -32.72 -26.87
CA ILE A 374 16.60 -33.89 -27.71
C ILE A 374 16.85 -35.07 -26.76
N PRO A 375 16.06 -36.15 -26.81
CA PRO A 375 16.34 -37.34 -26.01
C PRO A 375 17.74 -37.89 -26.27
N MET A 376 18.44 -38.30 -25.20
CA MET A 376 19.78 -38.85 -25.32
C MET A 376 19.72 -40.26 -25.91
N LEU A 377 20.59 -40.58 -26.87
CA LEU A 377 20.71 -41.94 -27.40
C LEU A 377 21.32 -42.86 -26.34
N GLU A 378 20.91 -44.13 -26.32
CA GLU A 378 21.37 -45.10 -25.32
C GLU A 378 22.90 -45.23 -25.27
N ALA A 379 23.57 -45.26 -26.43
CA ALA A 379 25.03 -45.31 -26.51
C ALA A 379 25.70 -44.04 -25.92
N GLU A 380 25.08 -42.87 -26.09
CA GLU A 380 25.58 -41.63 -25.51
C GLU A 380 25.36 -41.61 -23.99
N GLU A 381 24.21 -42.11 -23.53
CA GLU A 381 23.87 -42.23 -22.12
C GLU A 381 24.87 -43.13 -21.37
N VAL A 382 25.17 -44.30 -21.92
CA VAL A 382 26.16 -45.23 -21.37
C VAL A 382 27.54 -44.60 -21.33
N ARG A 383 27.97 -43.97 -22.43
CA ARG A 383 29.29 -43.29 -22.52
C ARG A 383 29.40 -42.17 -21.49
N LEU A 384 28.37 -41.35 -21.35
CA LEU A 384 28.36 -40.23 -20.41
C LEU A 384 28.34 -40.73 -18.96
N SER A 385 27.57 -41.77 -18.66
CA SER A 385 27.54 -42.39 -17.32
C SER A 385 28.89 -42.99 -16.93
N GLN A 386 29.57 -43.67 -17.86
CA GLN A 386 30.94 -44.17 -17.64
C GLN A 386 31.94 -43.04 -17.40
N ASN A 387 31.83 -41.94 -18.15
CA ASN A 387 32.68 -40.76 -17.97
C ASN A 387 32.45 -40.11 -16.59
N LEU A 388 31.18 -39.92 -16.18
CA LEU A 388 30.83 -39.40 -14.85
C LEU A 388 31.39 -40.28 -13.73
N LEU A 389 31.30 -41.61 -13.87
CA LEU A 389 31.88 -42.54 -12.90
C LEU A 389 33.41 -42.41 -12.82
N ALA A 390 34.09 -42.24 -13.96
CA ALA A 390 35.54 -42.00 -14.00
C ALA A 390 35.92 -40.66 -13.35
N LEU A 391 35.17 -39.59 -13.61
CA LEU A 391 35.37 -38.27 -13.00
C LEU A 391 35.12 -38.33 -11.48
N TRP A 392 34.08 -39.04 -11.05
CA TRP A 392 33.75 -39.24 -9.64
C TRP A 392 34.87 -39.95 -8.89
N LYS A 393 35.40 -41.05 -9.45
CA LYS A 393 36.55 -41.77 -8.88
C LYS A 393 37.82 -40.91 -8.80
N ARG A 394 37.98 -39.95 -9.71
CA ARG A 394 39.13 -39.03 -9.78
C ARG A 394 38.94 -37.74 -8.97
N ARG A 395 37.82 -37.51 -8.29
CA ARG A 395 37.51 -36.23 -7.61
C ARG A 395 38.46 -35.87 -6.45
N GLY A 396 39.27 -36.83 -5.97
CA GLY A 396 40.21 -36.66 -4.86
C GLY A 396 39.55 -36.66 -3.47
N SER A 397 40.36 -36.58 -2.42
CA SER A 397 39.95 -36.67 -1.00
C SER A 397 39.11 -35.49 -0.48
N SER A 398 38.88 -34.45 -1.29
CA SER A 398 38.16 -33.22 -0.89
C SER A 398 36.74 -33.46 -0.35
N TRP A 399 36.09 -34.56 -0.72
CA TRP A 399 34.80 -34.97 -0.16
C TRP A 399 34.90 -35.60 1.24
N GLN A 400 36.01 -36.28 1.54
CA GLN A 400 36.27 -36.91 2.84
C GLN A 400 36.80 -35.93 3.89
N GLU A 401 37.37 -34.79 3.46
CA GLU A 401 37.81 -33.70 4.37
C GLU A 401 36.65 -32.79 4.82
N SER A 402 35.43 -33.00 4.33
CA SER A 402 34.27 -32.26 4.81
C SER A 402 33.85 -32.75 6.20
N HIS A 403 33.66 -31.81 7.14
CA HIS A 403 33.06 -32.15 8.43
C HIS A 403 31.71 -32.84 8.23
N PRO A 404 31.44 -33.95 8.97
CA PRO A 404 30.19 -34.68 8.84
C PRO A 404 29.02 -33.77 9.22
N LEU A 405 28.02 -33.70 8.34
CA LEU A 405 26.79 -32.95 8.55
C LEU A 405 25.68 -33.88 9.09
N PRO A 406 24.71 -33.37 9.84
CA PRO A 406 23.65 -34.19 10.44
C PRO A 406 22.81 -35.00 9.44
N VAL A 407 22.76 -34.60 8.16
CA VAL A 407 22.08 -35.33 7.09
C VAL A 407 22.85 -36.57 6.61
N ASP A 408 24.18 -36.61 6.75
CA ASP A 408 25.02 -37.66 6.17
C ASP A 408 24.71 -39.07 6.72
N PRO A 409 24.46 -39.28 8.04
CA PRO A 409 24.05 -40.58 8.58
C PRO A 409 22.69 -41.08 8.06
N HIS A 410 21.85 -40.19 7.53
CA HIS A 410 20.51 -40.52 7.03
C HIS A 410 20.46 -40.72 5.52
N LYS A 411 21.63 -40.73 4.84
CA LYS A 411 21.75 -40.89 3.38
C LYS A 411 20.91 -42.04 2.84
N ASP A 412 21.08 -43.25 3.36
CA ASP A 412 20.43 -44.44 2.81
C ASP A 412 18.92 -44.42 2.99
N THR A 413 18.44 -43.89 4.13
CA THR A 413 17.01 -43.69 4.41
C THR A 413 16.40 -42.68 3.44
N ILE A 414 17.11 -41.57 3.19
CA ILE A 414 16.65 -40.51 2.26
C ILE A 414 16.58 -41.05 0.83
N LEU A 415 17.66 -41.67 0.34
CA LEU A 415 17.72 -42.20 -1.02
C LEU A 415 16.68 -43.30 -1.26
N SER A 416 16.52 -44.23 -0.29
CA SER A 416 15.52 -45.28 -0.39
C SER A 416 14.09 -44.72 -0.44
N ALA A 417 13.80 -43.70 0.38
CA ALA A 417 12.49 -43.05 0.37
C ALA A 417 12.20 -42.39 -1.00
N ILE A 418 13.19 -41.70 -1.58
CA ILE A 418 13.04 -41.00 -2.88
C ILE A 418 12.88 -42.00 -4.04
N GLU A 419 13.61 -43.12 -4.05
CA GLU A 419 13.51 -44.10 -5.14
C GLU A 419 12.14 -44.80 -5.14
N GLN A 420 11.60 -45.08 -3.95
CA GLN A 420 10.36 -45.83 -3.74
C GLN A 420 9.09 -44.99 -3.86
N ASN A 421 9.19 -43.66 -3.75
CA ASN A 421 8.01 -42.79 -3.67
C ASN A 421 8.10 -41.63 -4.68
N PRO A 422 6.99 -41.30 -5.36
CA PRO A 422 6.97 -40.17 -6.29
C PRO A 422 7.23 -38.83 -5.61
N VAL A 423 6.83 -38.68 -4.34
CA VAL A 423 7.00 -37.46 -3.55
C VAL A 423 7.52 -37.83 -2.16
N VAL A 424 8.49 -37.07 -1.66
CA VAL A 424 9.02 -37.20 -0.29
C VAL A 424 9.20 -35.83 0.34
N VAL A 425 8.81 -35.70 1.61
CA VAL A 425 9.11 -34.53 2.44
C VAL A 425 10.33 -34.82 3.30
N ILE A 426 11.37 -33.99 3.19
CA ILE A 426 12.56 -34.06 4.03
C ILE A 426 12.55 -32.89 5.00
N ALA A 427 12.31 -33.22 6.27
CA ALA A 427 12.24 -32.28 7.37
C ALA A 427 13.56 -32.26 8.13
N GLY A 428 14.12 -31.09 8.40
CA GLY A 428 15.24 -30.99 9.33
C GLY A 428 15.63 -29.55 9.61
N ASP A 429 16.15 -29.26 10.80
CA ASP A 429 16.42 -27.88 11.21
C ASP A 429 17.44 -27.16 10.32
N THR A 430 17.53 -25.84 10.42
CA THR A 430 18.55 -25.09 9.69
C THR A 430 19.95 -25.54 10.09
N GLY A 431 20.83 -25.74 9.12
CA GLY A 431 22.21 -26.19 9.37
C GLY A 431 22.42 -27.71 9.32
N CYS A 432 21.37 -28.52 9.16
CA CYS A 432 21.53 -29.98 9.02
C CYS A 432 22.14 -30.44 7.68
N GLY A 433 22.27 -29.55 6.70
CA GLY A 433 22.92 -29.84 5.41
C GLY A 433 21.99 -30.25 4.26
N LYS A 434 20.66 -30.19 4.41
CA LYS A 434 19.69 -30.57 3.36
C LYS A 434 20.01 -30.00 1.98
N THR A 435 20.07 -28.68 1.91
CA THR A 435 20.23 -27.89 0.68
C THR A 435 21.52 -28.18 -0.08
N THR A 436 22.62 -28.44 0.64
CA THR A 436 23.93 -28.73 0.03
C THR A 436 24.10 -30.21 -0.26
N ARG A 437 23.76 -31.10 0.68
CA ARG A 437 24.08 -32.54 0.57
C ARG A 437 23.08 -33.33 -0.27
N ILE A 438 21.77 -33.14 -0.10
CA ILE A 438 20.77 -34.00 -0.76
C ILE A 438 20.92 -34.03 -2.29
N PRO A 439 21.09 -32.89 -2.99
CA PRO A 439 21.34 -32.91 -4.43
C PRO A 439 22.62 -33.67 -4.82
N GLN A 440 23.66 -33.56 -4.00
CA GLN A 440 24.92 -34.29 -4.22
C GLN A 440 24.76 -35.80 -3.98
N LEU A 441 23.98 -36.20 -2.97
CA LEU A 441 23.69 -37.61 -2.66
C LEU A 441 22.89 -38.27 -3.79
N LEU A 442 21.92 -37.56 -4.38
CA LEU A 442 21.17 -38.03 -5.55
C LEU A 442 22.10 -38.27 -6.75
N LEU A 443 22.95 -37.29 -7.05
CA LEU A 443 23.91 -37.42 -8.15
C LEU A 443 24.92 -38.55 -7.90
N GLU A 444 25.45 -38.65 -6.68
CA GLU A 444 26.35 -39.73 -6.27
C GLU A 444 25.73 -41.11 -6.50
N HIS A 445 24.51 -41.30 -6.01
CA HIS A 445 23.80 -42.58 -6.10
C HIS A 445 23.67 -43.05 -7.55
N TYR A 446 23.18 -42.18 -8.43
CA TYR A 446 23.04 -42.50 -9.86
C TYR A 446 24.39 -42.74 -10.55
N ILE A 447 25.44 -41.99 -10.20
CA ILE A 447 26.77 -42.19 -10.78
C ILE A 447 27.34 -43.55 -10.37
N LEU A 448 27.24 -43.91 -9.09
CA LEU A 448 27.79 -45.16 -8.55
C LEU A 448 27.08 -46.39 -9.12
N GLU A 449 25.80 -46.28 -9.47
CA GLU A 449 25.03 -47.34 -10.15
C GLU A 449 25.26 -47.38 -11.67
N GLY A 450 26.12 -46.51 -12.23
CA GLY A 450 26.37 -46.46 -13.66
C GLY A 450 25.23 -45.83 -14.47
N ARG A 451 24.32 -45.10 -13.82
CA ARG A 451 23.15 -44.41 -14.40
C ARG A 451 23.29 -42.88 -14.40
N GLY A 452 24.51 -42.36 -14.21
CA GLY A 452 24.78 -40.95 -13.92
C GLY A 452 24.18 -39.96 -14.94
N ALA A 453 24.15 -40.32 -16.24
CA ALA A 453 23.59 -39.47 -17.28
C ALA A 453 22.07 -39.26 -17.16
N ARG A 454 21.34 -40.17 -16.49
CA ARG A 454 19.90 -40.02 -16.23
C ARG A 454 19.61 -39.04 -15.10
N CYS A 455 20.59 -38.73 -14.25
CA CYS A 455 20.40 -37.84 -13.11
C CYS A 455 20.46 -36.37 -13.55
N ASN A 456 19.30 -35.75 -13.72
CA ASN A 456 19.16 -34.32 -13.96
C ASN A 456 18.22 -33.75 -12.91
N VAL A 457 18.73 -32.88 -12.05
CA VAL A 457 18.04 -32.36 -10.87
C VAL A 457 17.87 -30.86 -11.00
N VAL A 458 16.64 -30.39 -10.85
CA VAL A 458 16.33 -28.96 -10.70
C VAL A 458 16.07 -28.69 -9.23
N ILE A 459 16.80 -27.74 -8.65
CA ILE A 459 16.70 -27.36 -7.24
C ILE A 459 16.20 -25.92 -7.17
N THR A 460 15.00 -25.70 -6.64
CA THR A 460 14.49 -24.34 -6.46
C THR A 460 14.95 -23.74 -5.14
N GLN A 461 15.13 -22.43 -5.15
CA GLN A 461 15.40 -21.61 -3.98
C GLN A 461 14.48 -20.37 -4.01
N PRO A 462 13.99 -19.88 -2.86
CA PRO A 462 13.12 -18.70 -2.83
C PRO A 462 13.87 -17.42 -3.24
N ARG A 463 15.17 -17.31 -2.91
CA ARG A 463 15.98 -16.09 -3.14
C ARG A 463 17.09 -16.31 -4.16
N ARG A 464 17.36 -15.29 -4.98
CA ARG A 464 18.44 -15.27 -5.99
C ARG A 464 19.82 -15.53 -5.37
N ILE A 465 20.11 -14.89 -4.24
CA ILE A 465 21.39 -15.05 -3.55
C ILE A 465 21.60 -16.48 -3.05
N SER A 466 20.55 -17.14 -2.56
CA SER A 466 20.60 -18.54 -2.11
C SER A 466 20.91 -19.47 -3.27
N ALA A 467 20.21 -19.33 -4.41
CA ALA A 467 20.48 -20.13 -5.60
C ALA A 467 21.95 -20.03 -6.06
N ILE A 468 22.49 -18.81 -6.16
CA ILE A 468 23.89 -18.59 -6.60
C ILE A 468 24.89 -19.15 -5.58
N SER A 469 24.75 -18.75 -4.31
CA SER A 469 25.72 -19.10 -3.26
C SER A 469 25.75 -20.60 -2.96
N VAL A 470 24.59 -21.25 -2.90
CA VAL A 470 24.49 -22.70 -2.72
C VAL A 470 25.08 -23.43 -3.92
N ALA A 471 24.76 -23.02 -5.15
CA ALA A 471 25.34 -23.65 -6.34
C ALA A 471 26.86 -23.56 -6.35
N GLN A 472 27.42 -22.39 -6.03
CA GLN A 472 28.87 -22.20 -5.93
C GLN A 472 29.48 -23.06 -4.83
N ARG A 473 28.84 -23.14 -3.67
CA ARG A 473 29.28 -23.99 -2.55
C ARG A 473 29.27 -25.47 -2.94
N VAL A 474 28.20 -25.97 -3.53
CA VAL A 474 28.08 -27.36 -3.99
C VAL A 474 29.08 -27.67 -5.09
N ALA A 475 29.32 -26.75 -6.02
CA ALA A 475 30.34 -26.89 -7.05
C ALA A 475 31.77 -26.98 -6.47
N GLN A 476 32.05 -26.23 -5.40
CA GLN A 476 33.32 -26.31 -4.67
C GLN A 476 33.45 -27.64 -3.93
N GLU A 477 32.41 -28.07 -3.21
CA GLU A 477 32.39 -29.34 -2.47
C GLU A 477 32.57 -30.55 -3.41
N LEU A 478 31.97 -30.54 -4.61
CA LEU A 478 32.15 -31.56 -5.64
C LEU A 478 33.57 -31.64 -6.24
N GLY A 479 34.39 -30.62 -6.03
CA GLY A 479 35.77 -30.58 -6.50
C GLY A 479 35.91 -30.26 -8.01
N PRO A 480 37.15 -30.08 -8.50
CA PRO A 480 37.42 -29.51 -9.81
C PRO A 480 36.92 -30.34 -11.00
N ASN A 481 36.81 -31.66 -10.83
CA ASN A 481 36.39 -32.59 -11.88
C ASN A 481 34.87 -32.60 -12.08
N MET A 482 34.09 -32.37 -11.01
CA MET A 482 32.63 -32.44 -11.04
C MET A 482 31.96 -31.06 -10.96
N ARG A 483 32.70 -29.97 -10.69
CA ARG A 483 32.13 -28.61 -10.57
C ARG A 483 31.31 -28.14 -11.78
N LYS A 484 31.59 -28.66 -12.98
CA LYS A 484 30.89 -28.30 -14.23
C LYS A 484 29.48 -28.88 -14.32
N ASN A 485 29.18 -29.88 -13.50
CA ASN A 485 27.87 -30.51 -13.40
C ASN A 485 26.89 -29.69 -12.56
N VAL A 486 27.39 -28.66 -11.86
CA VAL A 486 26.57 -27.74 -11.08
C VAL A 486 26.48 -26.42 -11.82
N GLY A 487 25.26 -25.90 -11.93
CA GLY A 487 25.04 -24.56 -12.42
C GLY A 487 23.89 -23.89 -11.70
N TYR A 488 23.65 -22.64 -12.07
CA TYR A 488 22.52 -21.88 -11.55
C TYR A 488 21.86 -21.04 -12.62
N GLN A 489 20.58 -20.74 -12.41
CA GLN A 489 19.84 -19.81 -13.25
C GLN A 489 18.90 -18.96 -12.39
N VAL A 490 19.13 -17.66 -12.39
CA VAL A 490 18.29 -16.67 -11.73
C VAL A 490 17.94 -15.55 -12.71
N ARG A 491 17.01 -14.66 -12.35
CA ARG A 491 16.69 -13.49 -13.19
C ARG A 491 17.98 -12.69 -13.49
N LEU A 492 18.21 -12.40 -14.77
CA LEU A 492 19.37 -11.67 -15.32
C LEU A 492 20.74 -12.37 -15.24
N GLU A 493 20.85 -13.58 -14.66
CA GLU A 493 22.13 -14.28 -14.56
C GLU A 493 21.94 -15.79 -14.73
N SER A 494 22.61 -16.36 -15.72
CA SER A 494 22.44 -17.75 -16.12
C SER A 494 23.79 -18.41 -16.39
N LYS A 495 24.06 -19.52 -15.69
CA LYS A 495 25.21 -20.41 -15.90
C LYS A 495 24.73 -21.87 -15.74
N PRO A 496 23.90 -22.38 -16.67
CA PRO A 496 23.38 -23.73 -16.59
C PRO A 496 24.49 -24.76 -16.82
N PRO A 497 24.43 -25.94 -16.18
CA PRO A 497 25.33 -27.04 -16.49
C PRO A 497 24.98 -27.69 -17.83
N ALA A 498 25.87 -28.53 -18.35
CA ALA A 498 25.51 -29.43 -19.45
C ALA A 498 24.54 -30.51 -18.97
N ARG A 499 23.68 -31.01 -19.85
CA ARG A 499 22.75 -32.10 -19.54
C ARG A 499 23.50 -33.43 -19.34
N GLY A 500 22.96 -34.26 -18.43
CA GLY A 500 23.40 -35.61 -18.17
C GLY A 500 24.34 -35.68 -16.96
N GLY A 501 23.76 -35.88 -15.78
CA GLY A 501 24.45 -35.75 -14.50
C GLY A 501 24.45 -34.30 -14.00
N ALA A 502 23.34 -33.57 -14.13
CA ALA A 502 23.27 -32.12 -13.96
C ALA A 502 22.53 -31.71 -12.67
N LEU A 503 23.07 -30.71 -11.96
CA LEU A 503 22.42 -30.03 -10.83
C LEU A 503 22.20 -28.56 -11.19
N LEU A 504 20.95 -28.17 -11.47
CA LEU A 504 20.59 -26.79 -11.75
C LEU A 504 19.89 -26.16 -10.54
N PHE A 505 20.55 -25.20 -9.90
CA PHE A 505 19.93 -24.37 -8.86
C PHE A 505 19.24 -23.16 -9.48
N CYS A 506 17.97 -22.94 -9.21
CA CYS A 506 17.24 -21.81 -9.78
C CYS A 506 16.27 -21.17 -8.80
N THR A 507 15.82 -19.95 -9.10
CA THR A 507 14.68 -19.38 -8.38
C THR A 507 13.38 -20.04 -8.82
N VAL A 508 12.38 -20.12 -7.94
CA VAL A 508 11.06 -20.69 -8.24
C VAL A 508 10.45 -20.12 -9.54
N GLY A 509 10.49 -18.80 -9.73
CA GLY A 509 9.99 -18.15 -10.94
C GLY A 509 10.69 -18.56 -12.26
N ILE A 510 11.95 -19.03 -12.19
CA ILE A 510 12.65 -19.57 -13.37
C ILE A 510 12.10 -20.94 -13.74
N LEU A 511 11.79 -21.78 -12.75
CA LEU A 511 11.15 -23.08 -13.00
C LEU A 511 9.72 -22.89 -13.55
N LEU A 512 8.95 -21.95 -13.02
CA LEU A 512 7.63 -21.59 -13.58
C LEU A 512 7.73 -21.21 -15.06
N ARG A 513 8.71 -20.38 -15.44
CA ARG A 513 8.93 -20.06 -16.87
C ARG A 513 9.31 -21.29 -17.70
N LYS A 514 10.17 -22.17 -17.20
CA LYS A 514 10.56 -23.41 -17.90
C LYS A 514 9.38 -24.35 -18.13
N LEU A 515 8.42 -24.38 -17.21
CA LEU A 515 7.19 -25.16 -17.35
C LEU A 515 6.29 -24.69 -18.50
N GLN A 516 6.47 -23.47 -19.00
CA GLN A 516 5.72 -22.99 -20.18
C GLN A 516 6.21 -23.67 -21.47
N GLY A 517 7.53 -23.87 -21.60
CA GLY A 517 8.14 -24.56 -22.75
C GLY A 517 8.31 -26.07 -22.57
N ASN A 518 8.19 -26.58 -21.34
CA ASN A 518 8.28 -27.99 -21.01
C ASN A 518 7.29 -28.36 -19.89
N PRO A 519 5.99 -28.50 -20.21
CA PRO A 519 4.93 -28.71 -19.21
C PRO A 519 5.04 -30.02 -18.45
N SER A 520 5.68 -31.06 -19.01
CA SER A 520 5.90 -32.37 -18.38
C SER A 520 7.24 -32.50 -17.66
N LEU A 521 8.10 -31.48 -17.74
CA LEU A 521 9.51 -31.52 -17.30
C LEU A 521 10.28 -32.70 -17.89
N GLU A 522 10.08 -32.99 -19.17
CA GLU A 522 10.80 -34.05 -19.86
C GLU A 522 12.32 -33.81 -19.80
N GLY A 523 13.08 -34.86 -19.52
CA GLY A 523 14.53 -34.78 -19.31
C GLY A 523 14.98 -34.52 -17.88
N VAL A 524 14.06 -34.12 -16.99
CA VAL A 524 14.33 -33.92 -15.57
C VAL A 524 13.96 -35.18 -14.81
N SER A 525 14.89 -35.67 -13.98
CA SER A 525 14.66 -36.85 -13.13
C SER A 525 14.09 -36.48 -11.76
N HIS A 526 14.54 -35.35 -11.20
CA HIS A 526 14.19 -34.91 -9.86
C HIS A 526 13.92 -33.41 -9.84
N VAL A 527 12.87 -32.99 -9.13
CA VAL A 527 12.67 -31.61 -8.71
C VAL A 527 12.76 -31.54 -7.20
N VAL A 528 13.68 -30.72 -6.72
CA VAL A 528 13.85 -30.42 -5.30
C VAL A 528 13.29 -29.03 -5.05
N VAL A 529 12.23 -28.93 -4.25
CA VAL A 529 11.66 -27.65 -3.81
C VAL A 529 12.19 -27.37 -2.40
N ASP A 530 13.15 -26.46 -2.29
CA ASP A 530 13.73 -26.10 -1.00
C ASP A 530 12.97 -24.97 -0.31
N GLU A 531 13.11 -24.91 1.02
CA GLU A 531 12.51 -23.90 1.88
C GLU A 531 10.98 -23.75 1.70
N VAL A 532 10.25 -24.85 1.46
CA VAL A 532 8.79 -24.82 1.24
C VAL A 532 8.01 -24.19 2.39
N HIS A 533 8.62 -24.15 3.58
CA HIS A 533 8.05 -23.55 4.77
C HIS A 533 7.96 -22.01 4.74
N GLU A 534 8.62 -21.33 3.81
CA GLU A 534 8.50 -19.87 3.66
C GLU A 534 7.13 -19.46 3.10
N ARG A 535 6.40 -20.38 2.45
CA ARG A 535 5.04 -20.17 1.91
C ARG A 535 4.95 -18.92 1.00
N ASP A 536 5.99 -18.71 0.20
CA ASP A 536 6.03 -17.72 -0.88
C ASP A 536 4.98 -18.05 -1.95
N VAL A 537 4.38 -17.01 -2.52
CA VAL A 537 3.26 -17.14 -3.45
C VAL A 537 3.59 -17.99 -4.69
N ASN A 538 4.82 -17.89 -5.22
CA ASN A 538 5.25 -18.68 -6.38
C ASN A 538 5.53 -20.12 -6.00
N THR A 539 5.96 -20.38 -4.76
CA THR A 539 6.21 -21.74 -4.27
C THR A 539 4.90 -22.49 -4.15
N ASP A 540 3.90 -21.91 -3.50
CA ASP A 540 2.57 -22.51 -3.40
C ASP A 540 1.95 -22.73 -4.80
N PHE A 541 2.11 -21.78 -5.72
CA PHE A 541 1.67 -21.93 -7.11
C PHE A 541 2.41 -23.08 -7.84
N LEU A 542 3.73 -23.19 -7.66
CA LEU A 542 4.54 -24.28 -8.21
C LEU A 542 4.07 -25.65 -7.69
N LEU A 543 3.71 -25.76 -6.41
CA LEU A 543 3.24 -27.02 -5.83
C LEU A 543 1.93 -27.51 -6.49
N ILE A 544 1.03 -26.60 -6.88
CA ILE A 544 -0.19 -26.94 -7.65
C ILE A 544 0.20 -27.57 -8.99
N LEU A 545 1.15 -26.95 -9.71
CA LEU A 545 1.61 -27.45 -11.00
C LEU A 545 2.32 -28.80 -10.86
N LEU A 546 3.26 -28.93 -9.92
CA LEU A 546 4.01 -30.17 -9.69
C LEU A 546 3.08 -31.34 -9.31
N LYS A 547 2.04 -31.08 -8.51
CA LYS A 547 1.01 -32.09 -8.19
C LYS A 547 0.23 -32.53 -9.43
N GLY A 548 0.00 -31.63 -10.38
CA GLY A 548 -0.58 -31.95 -11.68
C GLY A 548 0.37 -32.77 -12.57
N ILE A 549 1.65 -32.36 -12.62
CA ILE A 549 2.70 -32.99 -13.43
C ILE A 549 2.95 -34.44 -13.03
N GLN A 550 2.80 -34.79 -11.75
CA GLN A 550 2.88 -36.20 -11.30
C GLN A 550 1.96 -37.15 -12.06
N LYS A 551 0.85 -36.66 -12.64
CA LYS A 551 -0.03 -37.46 -13.50
C LYS A 551 0.47 -37.57 -14.94
N LEU A 552 1.21 -36.57 -15.41
CA LEU A 552 1.76 -36.48 -16.77
C LEU A 552 3.12 -37.18 -16.89
N ASN A 553 3.91 -37.14 -15.82
CA ASN A 553 5.24 -37.71 -15.74
C ASN A 553 5.40 -38.47 -14.41
N PRO A 554 4.96 -39.74 -14.35
CA PRO A 554 5.00 -40.58 -13.14
C PRO A 554 6.42 -40.93 -12.66
N ASP A 555 7.41 -40.85 -13.56
CA ASP A 555 8.81 -41.15 -13.26
C ASP A 555 9.53 -39.99 -12.57
N LEU A 556 8.96 -38.78 -12.62
CA LEU A 556 9.51 -37.60 -11.97
C LEU A 556 9.46 -37.75 -10.45
N ARG A 557 10.61 -37.62 -9.78
CA ARG A 557 10.69 -37.63 -8.31
C ARG A 557 10.65 -36.21 -7.75
N LEU A 558 9.77 -35.96 -6.78
CA LEU A 558 9.64 -34.68 -6.09
C LEU A 558 10.17 -34.77 -4.66
N VAL A 559 11.05 -33.84 -4.31
CA VAL A 559 11.64 -33.75 -2.98
C VAL A 559 11.31 -32.38 -2.38
N LEU A 560 10.49 -32.35 -1.33
CA LEU A 560 10.13 -31.13 -0.63
C LEU A 560 11.01 -30.99 0.61
N MET A 561 11.80 -29.92 0.72
CA MET A 561 12.69 -29.70 1.86
C MET A 561 12.16 -28.57 2.74
N SER A 562 12.03 -28.85 4.04
CA SER A 562 11.46 -27.93 5.03
C SER A 562 12.30 -27.89 6.31
N ALA A 563 12.40 -26.71 6.92
CA ALA A 563 13.09 -26.51 8.19
C ALA A 563 12.16 -26.45 9.41
N THR A 564 10.84 -26.40 9.22
CA THR A 564 9.86 -26.19 10.31
C THR A 564 8.86 -27.34 10.43
N GLY A 565 7.98 -27.28 11.43
CA GLY A 565 7.12 -28.39 11.87
C GLY A 565 5.89 -28.71 11.00
N ASP A 566 5.54 -27.93 9.97
CA ASP A 566 4.30 -28.14 9.19
C ASP A 566 4.42 -29.23 8.10
N ASN A 567 5.35 -30.16 8.28
CA ASN A 567 5.69 -31.20 7.30
C ASN A 567 4.52 -32.16 7.02
N GLN A 568 3.67 -32.38 8.03
CA GLN A 568 2.48 -33.21 7.90
C GLN A 568 1.48 -32.61 6.91
N ARG A 569 1.38 -31.29 6.85
CA ARG A 569 0.46 -30.62 5.93
C ARG A 569 0.90 -30.77 4.48
N PHE A 570 2.20 -30.67 4.22
CA PHE A 570 2.77 -30.99 2.89
C PHE A 570 2.59 -32.46 2.53
N SER A 571 2.82 -33.37 3.48
CA SER A 571 2.59 -34.81 3.29
C SER A 571 1.14 -35.08 2.88
N HIS A 572 0.18 -34.58 3.66
CA HIS A 572 -1.24 -34.75 3.38
C HIS A 572 -1.65 -34.16 2.02
N TYR A 573 -1.15 -32.98 1.69
CA TYR A 573 -1.42 -32.34 0.41
C TYR A 573 -0.97 -33.18 -0.79
N PHE A 574 0.13 -33.93 -0.67
CA PHE A 574 0.62 -34.85 -1.71
C PHE A 574 0.15 -36.31 -1.52
N GLY A 575 -0.93 -36.54 -0.77
CA GLY A 575 -1.53 -37.88 -0.60
C GLY A 575 -0.81 -38.72 0.46
N ASP A 576 -0.54 -38.11 1.62
CA ASP A 576 0.13 -38.73 2.77
C ASP A 576 1.51 -39.31 2.44
N CYS A 577 2.31 -38.55 1.68
CA CYS A 577 3.64 -38.98 1.25
C CYS A 577 4.65 -39.06 2.41
N PRO A 578 5.73 -39.86 2.32
CA PRO A 578 6.65 -40.07 3.44
C PRO A 578 7.34 -38.79 3.91
N VAL A 579 7.46 -38.64 5.24
CA VAL A 579 8.21 -37.57 5.88
C VAL A 579 9.47 -38.13 6.54
N VAL A 580 10.64 -37.85 5.95
CA VAL A 580 11.94 -38.22 6.51
C VAL A 580 12.44 -37.09 7.41
N LYS A 581 12.59 -37.37 8.71
CA LYS A 581 13.11 -36.40 9.69
C LYS A 581 14.61 -36.57 9.86
N VAL A 582 15.35 -35.50 9.58
CA VAL A 582 16.78 -35.38 9.83
C VAL A 582 16.96 -34.54 11.10
N PRO A 583 17.49 -35.09 12.19
CA PRO A 583 17.75 -34.33 13.41
C PRO A 583 18.73 -33.19 13.11
N GLY A 584 18.42 -31.99 13.58
CA GLY A 584 19.35 -30.87 13.53
C GLY A 584 20.47 -31.02 14.55
N PHE A 585 21.64 -30.46 14.23
CA PHE A 585 22.65 -30.13 15.23
C PHE A 585 22.67 -28.60 15.37
N MET A 586 22.07 -28.11 16.46
CA MET A 586 22.24 -26.74 16.91
C MET A 586 22.89 -26.78 18.29
N TYR A 587 23.89 -25.92 18.49
CA TYR A 587 24.42 -25.69 19.82
C TYR A 587 23.31 -25.11 20.71
N PRO A 588 23.33 -25.40 22.02
CA PRO A 588 22.30 -24.91 22.93
C PRO A 588 22.27 -23.38 22.93
N VAL A 589 21.07 -22.82 22.83
CA VAL A 589 20.82 -21.37 22.91
C VAL A 589 20.01 -21.09 24.14
N LYS A 590 20.53 -20.27 25.05
CA LYS A 590 19.80 -19.85 26.25
C LYS A 590 18.89 -18.67 25.92
N GLU A 591 17.63 -18.77 26.28
CA GLU A 591 16.61 -17.77 25.97
C GLU A 591 16.29 -16.91 27.19
N TYR A 592 16.15 -15.61 26.97
CA TYR A 592 15.64 -14.65 27.95
C TYR A 592 14.43 -13.92 27.37
N TYR A 593 13.38 -13.78 28.18
CA TYR A 593 12.17 -13.05 27.80
C TYR A 593 12.12 -11.67 28.49
N LEU A 594 11.19 -10.82 28.07
CA LEU A 594 11.13 -9.41 28.49
C LEU A 594 11.20 -9.23 30.02
N GLU A 595 10.53 -10.09 30.80
CA GLU A 595 10.52 -10.02 32.26
C GLU A 595 11.92 -10.25 32.87
N GLU A 596 12.66 -11.21 32.31
CA GLU A 596 14.02 -11.58 32.73
C GLU A 596 15.04 -10.53 32.27
N ILE A 597 14.83 -9.96 31.08
CA ILE A 597 15.66 -8.88 30.51
C ILE A 597 15.54 -7.61 31.37
N LEU A 598 14.32 -7.18 31.70
CA LEU A 598 14.09 -6.00 32.53
C LEU A 598 14.69 -6.18 33.94
N ALA A 599 14.56 -7.37 34.51
CA ALA A 599 15.18 -7.70 35.79
C ALA A 599 16.73 -7.59 35.73
N LYS A 600 17.35 -8.07 34.65
CA LYS A 600 18.80 -7.96 34.41
C LYS A 600 19.28 -6.52 34.23
N LEU A 601 18.44 -5.66 33.65
CA LEU A 601 18.73 -4.23 33.46
C LEU A 601 18.50 -3.40 34.74
N GLY A 602 18.10 -4.02 35.86
CA GLY A 602 17.78 -3.29 37.10
C GLY A 602 16.55 -2.39 36.99
N ARG A 603 15.70 -2.61 35.97
CA ARG A 603 14.47 -1.85 35.75
C ARG A 603 13.30 -2.58 36.40
N HIS A 604 12.68 -1.97 37.40
CA HIS A 604 11.34 -2.40 37.85
C HIS A 604 10.32 -2.06 36.75
N ARG A 605 9.23 -2.83 36.61
CA ARG A 605 8.11 -2.49 35.71
C ARG A 605 7.70 -1.03 35.96
N HIS A 606 8.15 -0.11 35.10
CA HIS A 606 7.71 1.28 35.20
C HIS A 606 6.19 1.29 34.97
N ARG A 607 5.45 2.03 35.80
CA ARG A 607 4.00 2.29 35.67
C ARG A 607 3.58 2.79 34.27
N HIS A 608 4.54 3.24 33.45
CA HIS A 608 4.34 3.65 32.06
C HIS A 608 4.13 2.49 31.07
N TYR A 609 4.62 1.27 31.36
CA TYR A 609 4.42 0.10 30.50
C TYR A 609 3.02 -0.53 30.63
N GLU A 610 2.32 -0.29 31.76
CA GLU A 610 0.94 -0.77 31.97
C GLU A 610 -0.12 0.13 31.29
N ILE A 611 0.23 1.37 30.91
CA ILE A 611 -0.75 2.37 30.43
C ILE A 611 -0.89 2.40 28.89
N LYS A 612 0.07 1.85 28.13
CA LYS A 612 0.01 1.79 26.65
C LYS A 612 -0.29 0.41 26.06
N GLN A 613 -0.46 -0.63 26.86
CA GLN A 613 -0.96 -1.91 26.35
C GLN A 613 -2.50 -1.88 26.23
N SER A 614 -3.02 -1.26 25.19
CA SER A 614 -4.04 -2.01 24.45
C SER A 614 -3.33 -3.26 23.93
N ASP A 615 -3.87 -4.44 24.20
CA ASP A 615 -3.26 -5.76 23.90
C ASP A 615 -2.85 -5.93 22.41
N ASP A 616 -3.25 -5.01 21.52
CA ASP A 616 -3.00 -5.03 20.07
C ASP A 616 -1.96 -4.03 19.53
N GLU A 617 -1.49 -3.02 20.29
CA GLU A 617 -0.55 -2.03 19.73
C GLU A 617 0.91 -2.51 19.79
N CYS A 618 1.55 -2.54 18.61
CA CYS A 618 2.91 -3.03 18.38
C CYS A 618 3.95 -1.88 18.51
N VAL A 619 4.08 -1.30 19.70
CA VAL A 619 5.03 -0.18 19.94
C VAL A 619 6.36 -0.72 20.47
N LEU A 620 7.46 -0.38 19.79
CA LEU A 620 8.82 -0.75 20.17
C LEU A 620 9.52 0.35 20.97
N ASP A 621 10.21 -0.05 22.04
CA ASP A 621 11.10 0.82 22.80
C ASP A 621 12.54 0.67 22.28
N LEU A 622 13.00 1.69 21.56
CA LEU A 622 14.35 1.71 20.97
C LEU A 622 15.45 1.91 22.02
N ASP A 623 15.13 2.56 23.14
CA ASP A 623 16.07 2.79 24.24
C ASP A 623 16.35 1.46 24.95
N LEU A 624 15.30 0.67 25.22
CA LEU A 624 15.44 -0.69 25.77
C LEU A 624 16.33 -1.59 24.91
N ILE A 625 16.22 -1.52 23.59
CA ILE A 625 17.07 -2.31 22.67
C ILE A 625 18.53 -1.86 22.81
N THR A 626 18.76 -0.56 22.83
CA THR A 626 20.09 0.04 22.95
C THR A 626 20.75 -0.34 24.27
N ASP A 627 20.01 -0.21 25.38
CA ASP A 627 20.47 -0.57 26.72
C ASP A 627 20.83 -2.06 26.81
N LEU A 628 20.02 -2.93 26.22
CA LEU A 628 20.28 -4.36 26.18
C LEU A 628 21.56 -4.69 25.39
N VAL A 629 21.77 -4.05 24.22
CA VAL A 629 22.98 -4.23 23.42
C VAL A 629 24.22 -3.83 24.22
N LEU A 630 24.17 -2.71 24.95
CA LEU A 630 25.27 -2.26 25.81
C LEU A 630 25.47 -3.19 27.03
N GLN A 631 24.39 -3.74 27.60
CA GLN A 631 24.48 -4.70 28.69
C GLN A 631 25.13 -6.01 28.25
N ILE A 632 24.78 -6.51 27.05
CA ILE A 632 25.41 -7.66 26.41
C ILE A 632 26.89 -7.35 26.12
N ASP A 633 27.20 -6.12 25.72
CA ASP A 633 28.59 -5.74 25.49
C ASP A 633 29.43 -5.82 26.76
N ALA A 634 28.93 -5.23 27.85
CA ALA A 634 29.65 -5.13 29.12
C ALA A 634 29.77 -6.45 29.89
N HIS A 635 28.77 -7.34 29.80
CA HIS A 635 28.69 -8.54 30.65
C HIS A 635 28.46 -9.86 29.90
N GLY A 636 28.23 -9.81 28.58
CA GLY A 636 27.96 -11.00 27.77
C GLY A 636 29.22 -11.64 27.21
N GLU A 637 29.10 -12.91 26.81
CA GLU A 637 30.19 -13.67 26.17
C GLU A 637 30.72 -12.97 24.88
N PRO A 638 31.99 -13.18 24.50
CA PRO A 638 32.55 -12.66 23.25
C PRO A 638 31.78 -13.19 22.02
N GLY A 639 31.45 -12.29 21.09
CA GLY A 639 30.78 -12.64 19.84
C GLY A 639 29.91 -11.53 19.28
N GLY A 640 29.52 -11.68 18.01
CA GLY A 640 28.67 -10.75 17.30
C GLY A 640 27.25 -10.73 17.85
N ILE A 641 26.61 -9.56 17.76
CA ILE A 641 25.21 -9.32 18.16
C ILE A 641 24.38 -9.12 16.89
N LEU A 642 23.26 -9.84 16.76
CA LEU A 642 22.29 -9.68 15.67
C LEU A 642 20.95 -9.21 16.25
N CYS A 643 20.50 -8.03 15.86
CA CYS A 643 19.23 -7.45 16.29
C CYS A 643 18.19 -7.54 15.16
N PHE A 644 17.06 -8.20 15.42
CA PHE A 644 15.91 -8.23 14.52
C PHE A 644 14.96 -7.07 14.82
N LEU A 645 14.84 -6.16 13.87
CA LEU A 645 14.02 -4.94 13.93
C LEU A 645 13.00 -4.93 12.78
N PRO A 646 11.82 -4.33 12.94
CA PRO A 646 10.75 -4.49 11.96
C PRO A 646 11.00 -3.73 10.65
N GLY A 647 11.74 -2.62 10.70
CA GLY A 647 11.97 -1.79 9.53
C GLY A 647 13.14 -0.83 9.71
N TRP A 648 13.30 0.01 8.69
CA TRP A 648 14.43 0.92 8.59
C TRP A 648 14.47 2.03 9.65
N GLN A 649 13.30 2.59 10.00
CA GLN A 649 13.21 3.65 11.01
C GLN A 649 13.75 3.16 12.36
N GLU A 650 13.39 1.94 12.74
CA GLU A 650 13.86 1.30 13.97
C GLU A 650 15.35 0.96 13.88
N ILE A 651 15.83 0.43 12.74
CA ILE A 651 17.26 0.18 12.50
C ILE A 651 18.07 1.47 12.71
N LYS A 652 17.63 2.59 12.12
CA LYS A 652 18.33 3.87 12.25
C LYS A 652 18.21 4.46 13.64
N GLY A 653 17.04 4.39 14.26
CA GLY A 653 16.83 4.89 15.60
C GLY A 653 17.71 4.19 16.65
N VAL A 654 17.91 2.87 16.52
CA VAL A 654 18.86 2.11 17.37
C VAL A 654 20.30 2.42 16.98
N GLN A 655 20.63 2.50 15.69
CA GLN A 655 21.99 2.83 15.22
C GLN A 655 22.45 4.20 15.76
N GLN A 656 21.61 5.21 15.67
CA GLN A 656 21.92 6.57 16.12
C GLN A 656 22.16 6.61 17.63
N ARG A 657 21.25 6.04 18.44
CA ARG A 657 21.39 5.96 19.90
C ARG A 657 22.66 5.21 20.31
N LEU A 658 22.97 4.10 19.64
CA LEU A 658 24.23 3.38 19.87
C LEU A 658 25.44 4.27 19.57
N LEU A 659 25.49 4.95 18.43
CA LEU A 659 26.61 5.82 18.07
C LEU A 659 26.77 7.00 19.04
N GLU A 660 25.67 7.62 19.47
CA GLU A 660 25.66 8.71 20.46
C GLU A 660 26.18 8.25 21.82
N MET A 661 25.71 7.10 22.32
CA MET A 661 26.14 6.56 23.62
C MET A 661 27.58 6.01 23.59
N LEU A 662 28.05 5.52 22.44
CA LEU A 662 29.40 4.97 22.29
C LEU A 662 30.47 6.07 22.08
N GLY A 663 30.10 7.27 21.63
CA GLY A 663 30.98 8.44 21.56
C GLY A 663 32.34 8.17 20.90
N SER A 664 33.44 8.54 21.58
CA SER A 664 34.83 8.37 21.10
C SER A 664 35.29 6.91 20.98
N GLN A 665 34.53 5.93 21.49
CA GLN A 665 34.84 4.49 21.45
C GLN A 665 34.37 3.80 20.16
N ASN A 666 33.94 4.57 19.14
CA ASN A 666 33.41 4.05 17.88
C ASN A 666 34.36 3.07 17.17
N SER A 667 35.68 3.18 17.39
CA SER A 667 36.67 2.25 16.82
C SER A 667 36.60 0.82 17.38
N ARG A 668 35.94 0.58 18.52
CA ARG A 668 35.75 -0.76 19.12
C ARG A 668 34.49 -1.49 18.61
N TYR A 669 33.64 -0.83 17.82
CA TYR A 669 32.37 -1.38 17.38
C TYR A 669 32.22 -1.31 15.87
N LEU A 670 31.65 -2.36 15.28
CA LEU A 670 31.28 -2.40 13.87
C LEU A 670 29.76 -2.54 13.77
N VAL A 671 29.07 -1.41 13.67
CA VAL A 671 27.58 -1.35 13.61
C VAL A 671 27.12 -1.36 12.15
N LEU A 672 26.53 -2.48 11.72
CA LEU A 672 26.16 -2.74 10.33
C LEU A 672 24.63 -2.81 10.19
N PRO A 673 23.97 -1.84 9.53
CA PRO A 673 22.56 -1.96 9.18
C PRO A 673 22.36 -2.91 7.99
N VAL A 674 21.31 -3.72 8.04
CA VAL A 674 20.97 -4.71 7.00
C VAL A 674 19.47 -4.62 6.70
N HIS A 675 19.15 -4.28 5.45
CA HIS A 675 17.78 -4.14 4.97
C HIS A 675 17.76 -4.48 3.47
N SER A 676 16.63 -4.96 2.95
CA SER A 676 16.47 -5.35 1.54
C SER A 676 16.84 -4.24 0.54
N ASN A 677 16.57 -2.99 0.91
CA ASN A 677 16.91 -1.80 0.13
C ASN A 677 18.40 -1.38 0.22
N ILE A 678 19.20 -1.99 1.09
CA ILE A 678 20.64 -1.69 1.18
C ILE A 678 21.38 -2.40 0.04
N PRO A 679 22.31 -1.72 -0.63
CA PRO A 679 23.31 -2.30 -1.53
C PRO A 679 23.87 -3.69 -1.13
N MET A 680 23.89 -4.64 -2.07
CA MET A 680 24.48 -5.97 -1.84
C MET A 680 25.97 -5.93 -1.42
N MET A 681 26.75 -4.98 -1.94
CA MET A 681 28.16 -4.83 -1.55
C MET A 681 28.31 -4.46 -0.07
N ASP A 682 27.44 -3.57 0.43
CA ASP A 682 27.46 -3.19 1.84
C ASP A 682 26.96 -4.32 2.74
N GLN A 683 26.01 -5.13 2.24
CA GLN A 683 25.58 -6.35 2.90
C GLN A 683 26.69 -7.42 2.96
N GLN A 684 27.63 -7.47 2.01
CA GLN A 684 28.72 -8.47 2.04
C GLN A 684 29.65 -8.30 3.24
N ASN A 685 29.79 -7.08 3.76
CA ASN A 685 30.62 -6.81 4.94
C ASN A 685 30.13 -7.56 6.19
N ILE A 686 28.85 -7.97 6.24
CA ILE A 686 28.32 -8.73 7.39
C ILE A 686 28.95 -10.12 7.52
N PHE A 687 29.43 -10.70 6.43
CA PHE A 687 30.02 -12.05 6.42
C PHE A 687 31.49 -12.03 6.84
N GLN A 688 32.15 -10.87 6.79
CA GLN A 688 33.53 -10.72 7.21
C GLN A 688 33.64 -10.79 8.74
N ARG A 689 34.72 -11.39 9.23
CA ARG A 689 35.03 -11.38 10.66
C ARG A 689 35.50 -9.97 11.04
N PRO A 690 35.06 -9.43 12.20
CA PRO A 690 35.54 -8.14 12.67
C PRO A 690 37.04 -8.21 13.01
N PRO A 691 37.76 -7.07 12.96
CA PRO A 691 39.13 -6.99 13.45
C PRO A 691 39.25 -7.43 14.93
N PRO A 692 40.43 -7.93 15.37
CA PRO A 692 40.64 -8.30 16.77
C PRO A 692 40.32 -7.14 17.73
N GLY A 693 39.55 -7.42 18.77
CA GLY A 693 39.12 -6.40 19.76
C GLY A 693 37.93 -5.54 19.32
N VAL A 694 37.37 -5.75 18.13
CA VAL A 694 36.18 -5.05 17.63
C VAL A 694 34.95 -5.95 17.73
N ARG A 695 33.85 -5.45 18.32
CA ARG A 695 32.58 -6.18 18.40
C ARG A 695 31.67 -5.82 17.22
N LYS A 696 31.18 -6.84 16.52
CA LYS A 696 30.22 -6.66 15.41
C LYS A 696 28.79 -6.61 15.93
N ILE A 697 28.04 -5.59 15.53
CA ILE A 697 26.61 -5.40 15.85
C ILE A 697 25.86 -5.27 14.53
N VAL A 698 25.01 -6.24 14.22
CA VAL A 698 24.22 -6.29 12.99
C VAL A 698 22.78 -5.91 13.31
N LEU A 699 22.26 -4.86 12.69
CA LEU A 699 20.88 -4.39 12.85
C LEU A 699 20.09 -4.77 11.60
N ALA A 700 19.22 -5.77 11.67
CA ALA A 700 18.63 -6.40 10.49
C ALA A 700 17.10 -6.51 10.56
N THR A 701 16.46 -6.53 9.39
CA THR A 701 15.07 -7.02 9.27
C THR A 701 15.03 -8.55 9.19
N ASN A 702 13.86 -9.11 8.87
CA ASN A 702 13.68 -10.54 8.55
C ASN A 702 14.57 -11.05 7.40
N ILE A 703 15.32 -10.20 6.69
CA ILE A 703 16.31 -10.63 5.70
C ILE A 703 17.42 -11.53 6.30
N ALA A 704 17.76 -11.35 7.58
CA ALA A 704 18.72 -12.19 8.29
C ALA A 704 18.09 -13.46 8.89
N GLU A 705 16.77 -13.62 8.78
CA GLU A 705 16.01 -14.70 9.41
C GLU A 705 16.17 -16.03 8.68
N THR A 706 16.26 -15.99 7.35
CA THR A 706 16.36 -17.14 6.43
C THR A 706 17.53 -16.96 5.44
N SER A 707 18.09 -18.07 4.97
CA SER A 707 19.13 -18.15 3.92
C SER A 707 20.49 -17.42 4.09
N ILE A 708 20.64 -16.43 4.97
CA ILE A 708 21.91 -15.73 5.23
C ILE A 708 22.59 -16.35 6.45
N THR A 709 23.84 -16.78 6.34
CA THR A 709 24.58 -17.37 7.48
C THR A 709 25.72 -16.45 7.91
N ILE A 710 25.62 -15.86 9.10
CA ILE A 710 26.68 -15.05 9.70
C ILE A 710 27.32 -15.90 10.80
N ASN A 711 28.56 -16.35 10.57
CA ASN A 711 29.19 -17.42 11.35
C ASN A 711 29.61 -17.01 12.77
N ASP A 712 29.74 -15.72 13.05
CA ASP A 712 30.29 -15.17 14.28
C ASP A 712 29.23 -14.53 15.20
N ILE A 713 27.94 -14.78 14.95
CA ILE A 713 26.85 -14.36 15.83
C ILE A 713 26.74 -15.31 17.02
N VAL A 714 26.71 -14.74 18.22
CA VAL A 714 26.51 -15.45 19.50
C VAL A 714 25.28 -14.93 20.24
N HIS A 715 24.93 -13.66 20.04
CA HIS A 715 23.81 -13.01 20.70
C HIS A 715 22.77 -12.59 19.66
N VAL A 716 21.53 -12.99 19.87
CA VAL A 716 20.37 -12.55 19.07
C VAL A 716 19.45 -11.71 19.94
N VAL A 717 19.13 -10.50 19.50
CA VAL A 717 18.12 -9.64 20.12
C VAL A 717 16.90 -9.61 19.19
N ASP A 718 15.76 -10.10 19.66
CA ASP A 718 14.54 -10.21 18.87
C ASP A 718 13.48 -9.22 19.38
N SER A 719 13.11 -8.26 18.53
CA SER A 719 12.00 -7.34 18.80
C SER A 719 10.63 -8.03 18.79
N GLY A 720 10.52 -9.23 18.21
CA GLY A 720 9.27 -9.98 18.08
C GLY A 720 8.33 -9.48 17.00
N THR A 721 8.77 -8.53 16.17
CA THR A 721 7.91 -7.84 15.20
C THR A 721 8.56 -7.76 13.83
N HIS A 722 7.75 -7.60 12.79
CA HIS A 722 8.22 -7.30 11.43
C HIS A 722 7.18 -6.52 10.64
N LYS A 723 7.60 -5.85 9.57
CA LYS A 723 6.67 -5.25 8.61
C LYS A 723 6.18 -6.31 7.61
N GLU A 724 4.87 -6.50 7.53
CA GLU A 724 4.19 -7.42 6.64
C GLU A 724 3.36 -6.64 5.62
N GLU A 725 3.50 -6.99 4.34
CA GLU A 725 2.64 -6.45 3.28
C GLU A 725 1.32 -7.22 3.23
N ARG A 726 0.22 -6.47 3.20
CA ARG A 726 -1.16 -6.99 3.09
C ARG A 726 -1.92 -6.22 2.04
N TYR A 727 -2.78 -6.91 1.30
CA TYR A 727 -3.63 -6.30 0.29
C TYR A 727 -5.01 -5.95 0.85
N ASP A 728 -5.42 -4.69 0.75
CA ASP A 728 -6.78 -4.27 1.11
C ASP A 728 -7.68 -4.31 -0.12
N LEU A 729 -8.59 -5.30 -0.15
CA LEU A 729 -9.57 -5.49 -1.21
C LEU A 729 -10.51 -4.28 -1.41
N LYS A 730 -10.74 -3.46 -0.38
CA LYS A 730 -11.63 -2.30 -0.49
C LYS A 730 -10.97 -1.15 -1.22
N THR A 731 -9.74 -0.84 -0.84
CA THR A 731 -8.98 0.29 -1.42
C THR A 731 -8.14 -0.13 -2.62
N LYS A 732 -8.05 -1.43 -2.93
CA LYS A 732 -7.24 -2.01 -4.01
C LYS A 732 -5.77 -1.59 -3.96
N VAL A 733 -5.21 -1.48 -2.76
CA VAL A 733 -3.81 -1.08 -2.53
C VAL A 733 -3.18 -1.94 -1.44
N SER A 734 -1.87 -2.11 -1.51
CA SER A 734 -1.09 -2.73 -0.45
C SER A 734 -0.97 -1.80 0.77
N CYS A 735 -1.06 -2.37 1.97
CA CYS A 735 -0.64 -1.74 3.21
C CYS A 735 0.59 -2.47 3.76
N LEU A 736 1.46 -1.71 4.44
CA LEU A 736 2.61 -2.25 5.13
C LEU A 736 2.37 -2.06 6.64
N GLU A 737 2.06 -3.15 7.33
CA GLU A 737 1.70 -3.13 8.75
C GLU A 737 2.81 -3.77 9.58
N THR A 738 3.12 -3.16 10.73
CA THR A 738 4.00 -3.82 11.71
C THR A 738 3.17 -4.84 12.49
N VAL A 739 3.54 -6.11 12.38
CA VAL A 739 2.83 -7.23 13.00
C VAL A 739 3.76 -8.05 13.89
N TRP A 740 3.17 -8.77 14.85
CA TRP A 740 3.88 -9.78 15.62
C TRP A 740 4.30 -10.94 14.73
N VAL A 741 5.50 -11.46 14.98
CA VAL A 741 6.01 -12.64 14.26
C VAL A 741 5.31 -13.92 14.70
N SER A 742 5.46 -14.99 13.92
CA SER A 742 5.00 -16.33 14.33
C SER A 742 5.98 -17.02 15.27
N LYS A 743 5.53 -18.04 15.99
CA LYS A 743 6.39 -18.92 16.81
C LYS A 743 7.51 -19.53 15.96
N SER A 744 7.23 -19.92 14.71
CA SER A 744 8.26 -20.43 13.81
C SER A 744 9.35 -19.41 13.49
N ASN A 745 9.00 -18.13 13.33
CA ASN A 745 9.99 -17.07 13.11
C ASN A 745 10.89 -16.90 14.33
N VAL A 746 10.33 -16.90 15.55
CA VAL A 746 11.09 -16.82 16.80
C VAL A 746 12.11 -17.97 16.90
N VAL A 747 11.71 -19.19 16.56
CA VAL A 747 12.60 -20.37 16.55
C VAL A 747 13.73 -20.20 15.53
N GLN A 748 13.44 -19.67 14.34
CA GLN A 748 14.45 -19.40 13.31
C GLN A 748 15.44 -18.32 13.73
N ARG A 749 14.95 -17.20 14.31
CA ARG A 749 15.76 -16.11 14.85
C ARG A 749 16.68 -16.60 15.96
N ARG A 750 16.13 -17.36 16.93
CA ARG A 750 16.90 -18.02 17.99
C ARG A 750 18.01 -18.92 17.42
N GLY A 751 17.69 -19.69 16.37
CA GLY A 751 18.65 -20.56 15.69
C GLY A 751 19.86 -19.85 15.08
N ARG A 752 19.83 -18.51 14.94
CA ARG A 752 20.98 -17.72 14.45
C ARG A 752 22.12 -17.61 15.45
N ALA A 753 21.85 -17.74 16.74
CA ALA A 753 22.87 -17.75 17.79
C ALA A 753 23.54 -19.12 17.97
N GLY A 754 22.87 -20.23 17.59
CA GLY A 754 23.29 -21.60 17.90
C GLY A 754 23.99 -22.36 16.77
N ARG A 755 24.55 -21.66 15.78
CA ARG A 755 25.11 -22.31 14.58
C ARG A 755 26.53 -22.84 14.74
N CYS A 756 27.44 -21.98 15.19
CA CYS A 756 28.86 -22.32 15.29
C CYS A 756 29.29 -22.67 16.72
N GLN A 757 28.57 -22.17 17.72
CA GLN A 757 28.81 -22.39 19.14
C GLN A 757 27.54 -22.12 19.95
N SER A 758 27.57 -22.40 21.26
CA SER A 758 26.47 -22.06 22.18
C SER A 758 26.23 -20.55 22.20
N GLY A 759 24.97 -20.14 22.32
CA GLY A 759 24.60 -18.72 22.19
C GLY A 759 23.45 -18.29 23.08
N PHE A 760 23.01 -17.04 22.90
CA PHE A 760 21.95 -16.41 23.69
C PHE A 760 20.93 -15.73 22.78
N ALA A 761 19.65 -15.87 23.12
CA ALA A 761 18.55 -15.17 22.45
C ALA A 761 17.76 -14.35 23.48
N TYR A 762 17.56 -13.07 23.17
CA TYR A 762 16.89 -12.10 24.02
C TYR A 762 15.62 -11.62 23.32
N HIS A 763 14.46 -12.03 23.81
CA HIS A 763 13.15 -11.75 23.24
C HIS A 763 12.51 -10.57 23.96
N LEU A 764 12.28 -9.45 23.27
CA LEU A 764 11.73 -8.20 23.83
C LEU A 764 10.21 -8.23 23.98
N PHE A 765 9.64 -9.41 24.18
CA PHE A 765 8.22 -9.64 24.43
C PHE A 765 8.05 -10.65 25.57
N PRO A 766 6.95 -10.56 26.33
CA PRO A 766 6.69 -11.48 27.43
C PRO A 766 6.33 -12.87 26.93
N ARG A 767 6.51 -13.91 27.76
CA ARG A 767 6.11 -15.29 27.40
C ARG A 767 4.61 -15.39 27.06
N SER A 768 3.77 -14.63 27.77
CA SER A 768 2.34 -14.56 27.49
C SER A 768 2.01 -14.04 26.08
N ARG A 769 2.88 -13.20 25.49
CA ARG A 769 2.76 -12.77 24.08
C ARG A 769 3.14 -13.90 23.14
N LEU A 770 4.22 -14.64 23.42
CA LEU A 770 4.63 -15.80 22.62
C LEU A 770 3.49 -16.82 22.53
N ASP A 771 2.78 -17.08 23.63
CA ASP A 771 1.67 -18.04 23.64
C ASP A 771 0.54 -17.65 22.69
N LYS A 772 0.24 -16.34 22.60
CA LYS A 772 -0.77 -15.75 21.70
C LYS A 772 -0.31 -15.64 20.23
N MET A 773 0.98 -15.72 19.94
CA MET A 773 1.50 -15.64 18.55
C MET A 773 1.04 -16.86 17.72
N PRO A 774 0.76 -16.68 16.42
CA PRO A 774 0.41 -17.79 15.54
C PRO A 774 1.61 -18.74 15.41
N THR A 775 1.35 -20.03 15.22
CA THR A 775 2.41 -21.04 15.09
C THR A 775 3.27 -20.80 13.85
N TYR A 776 2.63 -20.47 12.72
CA TYR A 776 3.24 -20.23 11.42
C TYR A 776 2.79 -18.87 10.87
N GLN A 777 3.60 -18.30 9.97
CA GLN A 777 3.22 -17.09 9.26
C GLN A 777 2.06 -17.36 8.29
N VAL A 778 1.23 -16.35 8.07
CA VAL A 778 0.15 -16.43 7.06
C VAL A 778 0.79 -16.53 5.66
N PRO A 779 0.46 -17.56 4.86
CA PRO A 779 0.97 -17.73 3.51
C PRO A 779 0.78 -16.49 2.65
N GLU A 780 1.76 -16.17 1.81
CA GLU A 780 1.77 -14.94 1.01
C GLU A 780 0.59 -14.88 0.03
N ILE A 781 0.20 -16.02 -0.55
CA ILE A 781 -0.95 -16.15 -1.45
C ILE A 781 -2.27 -15.66 -0.85
N LEU A 782 -2.41 -15.60 0.47
CA LEU A 782 -3.62 -15.14 1.14
C LEU A 782 -3.64 -13.61 1.39
N ARG A 783 -2.52 -12.92 1.15
CA ARG A 783 -2.33 -11.52 1.56
C ARG A 783 -1.75 -10.61 0.48
N THR A 784 -1.47 -11.12 -0.72
CA THR A 784 -0.97 -10.33 -1.87
C THR A 784 -2.00 -10.19 -2.98
N PRO A 785 -1.87 -9.19 -3.87
CA PRO A 785 -2.63 -9.12 -5.11
C PRO A 785 -2.43 -10.38 -5.98
N LEU A 786 -3.47 -10.84 -6.67
CA LEU A 786 -3.50 -12.14 -7.35
C LEU A 786 -3.48 -12.04 -8.89
N GLU A 787 -3.41 -10.85 -9.47
CA GLU A 787 -3.50 -10.62 -10.92
C GLU A 787 -2.40 -11.37 -11.67
N ASN A 788 -1.16 -11.29 -11.19
CA ASN A 788 -0.05 -12.05 -11.77
C ASN A 788 -0.28 -13.56 -11.70
N LEU A 789 -0.84 -14.06 -10.58
CA LEU A 789 -1.12 -15.47 -10.40
C LEU A 789 -2.24 -15.96 -11.32
N VAL A 790 -3.27 -15.15 -11.51
CA VAL A 790 -4.36 -15.44 -12.45
C VAL A 790 -3.82 -15.52 -13.88
N VAL A 791 -2.97 -14.58 -14.30
CA VAL A 791 -2.32 -14.64 -15.62
C VAL A 791 -1.46 -15.91 -15.75
N GLN A 792 -0.64 -16.24 -14.76
CA GLN A 792 0.15 -17.49 -14.76
C GLN A 792 -0.74 -18.74 -14.81
N ALA A 793 -1.86 -18.77 -14.07
CA ALA A 793 -2.81 -19.87 -14.09
C ALA A 793 -3.38 -20.08 -15.50
N LYS A 794 -3.72 -19.00 -16.20
CA LYS A 794 -4.23 -19.06 -17.58
C LYS A 794 -3.16 -19.42 -18.62
N ILE A 795 -1.89 -19.11 -18.36
CA ILE A 795 -0.78 -19.57 -19.20
C ILE A 795 -0.60 -21.10 -19.07
N HIS A 796 -0.57 -21.60 -17.84
CA HIS A 796 -0.27 -23.02 -17.57
C HIS A 796 -1.48 -23.96 -17.73
N MET A 797 -2.69 -23.49 -17.45
CA MET A 797 -3.94 -24.25 -17.52
C MET A 797 -5.09 -23.39 -18.06
N PRO A 798 -5.08 -23.05 -19.36
CA PRO A 798 -6.07 -22.15 -19.97
C PRO A 798 -7.52 -22.66 -19.85
N GLU A 799 -7.70 -23.98 -19.81
CA GLU A 799 -9.02 -24.63 -19.75
C GLU A 799 -9.75 -24.49 -18.40
N LYS A 800 -9.05 -24.09 -17.34
CA LYS A 800 -9.63 -23.96 -15.99
C LYS A 800 -9.89 -22.51 -15.66
N THR A 801 -10.91 -22.28 -14.83
CA THR A 801 -11.10 -20.97 -14.21
C THR A 801 -10.01 -20.71 -13.17
N ALA A 802 -9.65 -19.45 -12.92
CA ALA A 802 -8.63 -19.14 -11.92
C ALA A 802 -9.06 -19.57 -10.52
N VAL A 803 -10.36 -19.48 -10.20
CA VAL A 803 -10.93 -19.98 -8.95
C VAL A 803 -10.73 -21.50 -8.81
N GLU A 804 -11.02 -22.28 -9.86
CA GLU A 804 -10.80 -23.73 -9.86
C GLU A 804 -9.32 -24.13 -9.81
N PHE A 805 -8.43 -23.31 -10.36
CA PHE A 805 -7.00 -23.55 -10.30
C PHE A 805 -6.46 -23.24 -8.90
N LEU A 806 -6.71 -22.03 -8.39
CA LEU A 806 -6.18 -21.55 -7.11
C LEU A 806 -6.82 -22.25 -5.90
N SER A 807 -8.02 -22.81 -6.03
CA SER A 807 -8.62 -23.67 -4.98
C SER A 807 -7.81 -24.93 -4.69
N LYS A 808 -6.89 -25.31 -5.57
CA LYS A 808 -5.97 -26.45 -5.40
C LYS A 808 -4.70 -26.07 -4.65
N ALA A 809 -4.50 -24.81 -4.28
CA ALA A 809 -3.40 -24.39 -3.44
C ALA A 809 -3.43 -25.11 -2.07
N LEU A 810 -2.29 -25.14 -1.38
CA LEU A 810 -2.20 -25.69 -0.03
C LEU A 810 -3.08 -24.92 0.98
N ASP A 811 -3.15 -23.61 0.78
CA ASP A 811 -4.12 -22.69 1.39
C ASP A 811 -4.81 -21.94 0.25
N SER A 812 -6.09 -22.22 -0.01
CA SER A 812 -6.84 -21.53 -1.05
C SER A 812 -7.05 -20.05 -0.67
N PRO A 813 -6.80 -19.10 -1.59
CA PRO A 813 -7.16 -17.71 -1.39
C PRO A 813 -8.69 -17.54 -1.30
N ASP A 814 -9.13 -16.40 -0.74
CA ASP A 814 -10.54 -16.01 -0.75
C ASP A 814 -11.02 -15.87 -2.21
N ILE A 815 -12.15 -16.50 -2.52
CA ILE A 815 -12.78 -16.47 -3.83
C ILE A 815 -13.01 -15.02 -4.27
N LYS A 816 -13.40 -14.13 -3.35
CA LYS A 816 -13.60 -12.70 -3.67
C LYS A 816 -12.32 -12.02 -4.12
N ALA A 817 -11.17 -12.38 -3.55
CA ALA A 817 -9.89 -11.82 -3.94
C ALA A 817 -9.48 -12.28 -5.35
N VAL A 818 -9.79 -13.55 -5.68
CA VAL A 818 -9.57 -14.10 -7.03
C VAL A 818 -10.49 -13.43 -8.05
N ASP A 819 -11.78 -13.30 -7.74
CA ASP A 819 -12.77 -12.66 -8.61
C ASP A 819 -12.41 -11.20 -8.89
N GLU A 820 -11.98 -10.42 -7.88
CA GLU A 820 -11.53 -9.05 -8.08
C GLU A 820 -10.28 -8.95 -8.97
N ALA A 821 -9.35 -9.90 -8.85
CA ALA A 821 -8.18 -9.97 -9.74
C ALA A 821 -8.60 -10.31 -11.19
N VAL A 822 -9.55 -11.22 -11.37
CA VAL A 822 -10.12 -11.54 -12.69
C VAL A 822 -10.84 -10.32 -13.29
N ILE A 823 -11.69 -9.65 -12.51
CA ILE A 823 -12.39 -8.43 -12.93
C ILE A 823 -11.40 -7.36 -13.37
N LEU A 824 -10.34 -7.11 -12.59
CA LEU A 824 -9.31 -6.14 -12.96
C LEU A 824 -8.61 -6.53 -14.28
N LEU A 825 -8.25 -7.80 -14.45
CA LEU A 825 -7.64 -8.29 -15.70
C LEU A 825 -8.57 -8.18 -16.91
N GLN A 826 -9.88 -8.30 -16.69
CA GLN A 826 -10.90 -8.03 -17.71
C GLN A 826 -11.01 -6.53 -18.01
N GLU A 827 -11.05 -5.67 -16.98
CA GLU A 827 -11.09 -4.20 -17.12
C GLU A 827 -9.88 -3.67 -17.91
N ILE A 828 -8.68 -4.23 -17.71
CA ILE A 828 -7.48 -3.83 -18.47
C ILE A 828 -7.33 -4.54 -19.82
N GLY A 829 -8.26 -5.44 -20.19
CA GLY A 829 -8.29 -6.12 -21.49
C GLY A 829 -7.32 -7.30 -21.64
N VAL A 830 -6.77 -7.83 -20.56
CA VAL A 830 -5.89 -9.02 -20.57
C VAL A 830 -6.68 -10.31 -20.68
N LEU A 831 -7.85 -10.36 -20.02
CA LEU A 831 -8.80 -11.46 -20.09
C LEU A 831 -10.10 -11.01 -20.75
N ASP A 832 -10.78 -11.92 -21.44
CA ASP A 832 -12.15 -11.70 -21.90
C ASP A 832 -13.18 -12.06 -20.81
N GLN A 833 -14.46 -11.87 -21.11
CA GLN A 833 -15.57 -12.21 -20.20
C GLN A 833 -15.65 -13.71 -19.86
N ARG A 834 -15.04 -14.58 -20.68
CA ARG A 834 -14.95 -16.03 -20.46
C ARG A 834 -13.66 -16.43 -19.72
N GLU A 835 -12.89 -15.46 -19.26
CA GLU A 835 -11.64 -15.67 -18.55
C GLU A 835 -10.54 -16.31 -19.43
N ALA A 836 -10.62 -16.14 -20.75
CA ALA A 836 -9.59 -16.55 -21.70
C ALA A 836 -8.63 -15.38 -21.99
N LEU A 837 -7.36 -15.70 -22.28
CA LEU A 837 -6.37 -14.69 -22.65
C LEU A 837 -6.73 -14.04 -24.00
N THR A 838 -6.89 -12.72 -23.99
CA THR A 838 -7.08 -11.92 -25.21
C THR A 838 -5.79 -11.88 -26.04
N THR A 839 -5.82 -11.31 -27.24
CA THR A 839 -4.60 -11.07 -28.03
C THR A 839 -3.59 -10.23 -27.25
N LEU A 840 -4.04 -9.19 -26.54
CA LEU A 840 -3.20 -8.40 -25.62
C LEU A 840 -2.64 -9.29 -24.50
N GLY A 841 -3.50 -10.10 -23.87
CA GLY A 841 -3.10 -11.01 -22.79
C GLY A 841 -2.04 -12.02 -23.21
N LYS A 842 -2.12 -12.57 -24.43
CA LYS A 842 -1.13 -13.50 -24.99
C LYS A 842 0.24 -12.84 -25.20
N ARG A 843 0.28 -11.59 -25.69
CA ARG A 843 1.52 -10.81 -25.84
C ARG A 843 2.12 -10.47 -24.47
N LEU A 844 1.26 -10.02 -23.56
CA LEU A 844 1.62 -9.63 -22.20
C LEU A 844 2.16 -10.81 -21.37
N ALA A 845 1.61 -12.01 -21.56
CA ALA A 845 2.01 -13.23 -20.87
C ALA A 845 3.52 -13.55 -21.01
N GLN A 846 4.15 -13.09 -22.09
CA GLN A 846 5.60 -13.23 -22.31
C GLN A 846 6.42 -12.25 -21.47
N ILE A 847 5.83 -11.18 -20.93
CA ILE A 847 6.53 -10.11 -20.20
C ILE A 847 6.42 -10.34 -18.69
N SER A 848 7.55 -10.57 -18.02
CA SER A 848 7.56 -10.89 -16.58
C SER A 848 7.54 -9.66 -15.67
N THR A 849 6.40 -8.99 -15.57
CA THR A 849 6.14 -7.84 -14.66
C THR A 849 4.63 -7.71 -14.35
N ASP A 850 4.22 -6.71 -13.56
CA ASP A 850 2.80 -6.41 -13.28
C ASP A 850 2.03 -6.20 -14.60
N PRO A 851 0.79 -6.73 -14.74
CA PRO A 851 0.07 -6.68 -16.02
C PRO A 851 -0.16 -5.26 -16.54
N ARG A 852 -0.33 -4.26 -15.67
CA ARG A 852 -0.48 -2.85 -16.08
C ARG A 852 0.81 -2.28 -16.65
N LEU A 853 1.95 -2.59 -16.03
CA LEU A 853 3.26 -2.18 -16.55
C LEU A 853 3.61 -2.91 -17.83
N ALA A 854 3.28 -4.20 -17.93
CA ALA A 854 3.49 -4.97 -19.15
C ALA A 854 2.63 -4.41 -20.30
N LYS A 855 1.37 -4.06 -20.04
CA LYS A 855 0.49 -3.38 -20.99
C LYS A 855 1.08 -2.05 -21.44
N ALA A 856 1.64 -1.25 -20.53
CA ALA A 856 2.29 0.02 -20.88
C ALA A 856 3.44 -0.18 -21.89
N ILE A 857 4.28 -1.22 -21.72
CA ILE A 857 5.38 -1.52 -22.65
C ILE A 857 4.85 -2.02 -24.01
N VAL A 858 3.83 -2.89 -24.02
CA VAL A 858 3.19 -3.35 -25.27
C VAL A 858 2.59 -2.18 -26.05
N LEU A 859 1.90 -1.27 -25.36
CA LEU A 859 1.39 -0.06 -26.00
C LEU A 859 2.54 0.83 -26.49
N ALA A 860 3.63 0.94 -25.74
CA ALA A 860 4.79 1.76 -26.14
C ALA A 860 5.47 1.27 -27.41
N SER A 861 5.50 -0.05 -27.68
CA SER A 861 6.01 -0.56 -28.96
C SER A 861 5.11 -0.18 -30.14
N ILE A 862 3.78 -0.15 -29.92
CA ILE A 862 2.79 0.24 -30.93
C ILE A 862 2.82 1.75 -31.18
N TYR A 863 2.83 2.56 -30.12
CA TYR A 863 2.92 4.03 -30.17
C TYR A 863 4.34 4.55 -30.44
N ARG A 864 5.33 3.66 -30.63
CA ARG A 864 6.71 3.96 -31.03
C ARG A 864 7.48 4.90 -30.07
N CYS A 865 7.27 4.73 -28.77
CA CYS A 865 7.99 5.43 -27.70
C CYS A 865 8.53 4.43 -26.65
N LEU A 866 9.11 3.33 -27.14
CA LEU A 866 9.38 2.14 -26.32
C LEU A 866 10.47 2.34 -25.25
N HIS A 867 11.60 2.95 -25.62
CA HIS A 867 12.77 3.04 -24.75
C HIS A 867 12.50 3.75 -23.40
N PRO A 868 11.86 4.94 -23.35
CA PRO A 868 11.50 5.59 -22.09
C PRO A 868 10.61 4.72 -21.19
N LEU A 869 9.64 3.99 -21.76
CA LEU A 869 8.73 3.15 -20.99
C LEU A 869 9.45 1.91 -20.42
N LEU A 870 10.40 1.32 -21.17
CA LEU A 870 11.26 0.26 -20.66
C LEU A 870 12.07 0.72 -19.44
N VAL A 871 12.61 1.94 -19.49
CA VAL A 871 13.34 2.55 -18.39
C VAL A 871 12.42 2.81 -17.20
N ILE A 872 11.23 3.38 -17.43
CA ILE A 872 10.23 3.65 -16.38
C ILE A 872 9.84 2.36 -15.66
N VAL A 873 9.43 1.33 -16.38
CA VAL A 873 9.02 0.04 -15.78
C VAL A 873 10.18 -0.63 -15.03
N SER A 874 11.41 -0.51 -15.55
CA SER A 874 12.60 -1.02 -14.86
C SER A 874 12.88 -0.26 -13.56
N CYS A 875 12.69 1.06 -13.54
CA CYS A 875 12.87 1.90 -12.35
C CYS A 875 11.76 1.69 -11.31
N LEU A 876 10.52 1.43 -11.74
CA LEU A 876 9.42 1.04 -10.84
C LEU A 876 9.64 -0.34 -10.21
N THR A 877 10.38 -1.23 -10.90
CA THR A 877 10.81 -2.52 -10.34
C THR A 877 12.01 -2.37 -9.39
N ARG A 878 12.95 -1.46 -9.71
CA ARG A 878 14.13 -1.17 -8.89
C ARG A 878 14.46 0.32 -8.91
N ASP A 879 14.36 0.95 -7.76
CA ASP A 879 14.66 2.38 -7.60
C ASP A 879 16.14 2.70 -7.95
N PRO A 880 16.41 3.70 -8.82
CA PRO A 880 17.78 4.10 -9.19
C PRO A 880 18.49 4.93 -8.13
N PHE A 881 17.79 5.55 -7.18
CA PHE A 881 18.34 6.45 -6.17
C PHE A 881 18.99 5.67 -5.00
N SER A 882 20.09 6.19 -4.46
CA SER A 882 20.80 5.63 -3.32
C SER A 882 20.03 5.86 -2.04
N SER A 883 19.81 4.78 -1.28
CA SER A 883 19.16 4.75 0.05
C SER A 883 18.19 5.92 0.29
N SER A 884 17.04 5.89 -0.39
CA SER A 884 15.97 6.91 -0.32
C SER A 884 15.45 7.21 1.09
N LEU A 885 15.92 6.46 2.09
CA LEU A 885 15.53 6.56 3.48
C LEU A 885 16.53 7.36 4.36
N GLN A 886 17.74 7.67 3.90
CA GLN A 886 18.71 8.50 4.64
C GLN A 886 18.75 9.94 4.11
N ASN A 887 18.76 10.09 2.78
CA ASN A 887 18.94 11.38 2.11
C ASN A 887 17.65 11.75 1.34
N ARG A 888 16.50 11.55 1.99
CA ARG A 888 15.20 11.61 1.31
C ARG A 888 14.94 13.00 0.71
N ALA A 889 15.21 14.05 1.49
CA ALA A 889 15.02 15.43 1.06
C ALA A 889 15.94 15.79 -0.12
N GLU A 890 17.16 15.28 -0.13
CA GLU A 890 18.13 15.47 -1.20
C GLU A 890 17.74 14.71 -2.46
N VAL A 891 17.25 13.47 -2.33
CA VAL A 891 16.71 12.69 -3.43
C VAL A 891 15.47 13.36 -4.03
N ASP A 892 14.58 13.89 -3.20
CA ASP A 892 13.37 14.59 -3.67
C ASP A 892 13.76 15.89 -4.41
N LYS A 893 14.78 16.62 -3.96
CA LYS A 893 15.38 17.75 -4.70
C LYS A 893 16.00 17.30 -6.03
N ALA A 894 16.76 16.22 -6.04
CA ALA A 894 17.36 15.67 -7.27
C ALA A 894 16.29 15.26 -8.29
N LYS A 895 15.21 14.61 -7.83
CA LYS A 895 14.04 14.26 -8.66
C LYS A 895 13.36 15.50 -9.22
N ALA A 896 13.19 16.55 -8.43
CA ALA A 896 12.61 17.81 -8.91
C ALA A 896 13.46 18.44 -10.03
N VAL A 897 14.78 18.47 -9.88
CA VAL A 897 15.73 18.94 -10.92
C VAL A 897 15.62 18.08 -12.18
N LEU A 898 15.62 16.75 -12.03
CA LEU A 898 15.50 15.81 -13.14
C LEU A 898 14.14 15.86 -13.81
N SER A 899 13.06 16.19 -13.10
CA SER A 899 11.71 16.29 -13.68
C SER A 899 11.50 17.55 -14.53
N ARG A 900 12.32 18.59 -14.36
CA ARG A 900 12.18 19.86 -15.08
C ARG A 900 10.74 20.39 -14.94
N GLU A 901 10.14 20.86 -16.03
CA GLU A 901 8.75 21.35 -16.07
C GLU A 901 7.72 20.25 -16.38
N SER A 902 8.14 18.99 -16.51
CA SER A 902 7.27 17.91 -17.01
C SER A 902 6.20 17.43 -16.01
N GLY A 903 6.36 17.76 -14.73
CA GLY A 903 5.44 17.34 -13.66
C GLY A 903 5.33 15.82 -13.49
N SER A 904 6.42 15.09 -13.76
CA SER A 904 6.44 13.63 -13.86
C SER A 904 7.62 13.01 -13.11
N ASP A 905 7.34 12.17 -12.11
CA ASP A 905 8.35 11.34 -11.44
C ASP A 905 8.95 10.32 -12.42
N HIS A 906 8.11 9.77 -13.30
CA HIS A 906 8.50 8.76 -14.28
C HIS A 906 9.52 9.30 -15.29
N LEU A 907 9.37 10.56 -15.75
CA LEU A 907 10.34 11.18 -16.65
C LEU A 907 11.64 11.58 -15.92
N ALA A 908 11.58 11.82 -14.61
CA ALA A 908 12.79 11.98 -13.81
C ALA A 908 13.64 10.69 -13.81
N PHE A 909 13.01 9.51 -13.75
CA PHE A 909 13.73 8.23 -13.92
C PHE A 909 14.40 8.11 -15.29
N VAL A 910 13.68 8.43 -16.37
CA VAL A 910 14.22 8.38 -17.74
C VAL A 910 15.47 9.23 -17.85
N ARG A 911 15.43 10.47 -17.35
CA ARG A 911 16.56 11.39 -17.42
C ARG A 911 17.73 10.99 -16.51
N ALA A 912 17.46 10.40 -15.35
CA ALA A 912 18.50 9.85 -14.48
C ALA A 912 19.30 8.74 -15.18
N VAL A 913 18.60 7.84 -15.86
CA VAL A 913 19.23 6.72 -16.60
C VAL A 913 19.92 7.22 -17.88
N ALA A 914 19.28 8.10 -18.65
CA ALA A 914 19.88 8.67 -19.86
C ALA A 914 21.17 9.45 -19.55
N GLY A 915 21.19 10.25 -18.47
CA GLY A 915 22.40 10.94 -18.04
C GLY A 915 23.50 9.98 -17.57
N TRP A 916 23.13 8.89 -16.90
CA TRP A 916 24.09 7.84 -16.54
C TRP A 916 24.69 7.15 -17.78
N GLU A 917 23.88 6.83 -18.79
CA GLU A 917 24.34 6.23 -20.04
C GLU A 917 25.27 7.15 -20.83
N GLU A 918 24.98 8.45 -20.86
CA GLU A 918 25.85 9.48 -21.44
C GLU A 918 27.23 9.51 -20.77
N VAL A 919 27.26 9.52 -19.44
CA VAL A 919 28.51 9.54 -18.67
C VAL A 919 29.31 8.24 -18.86
N LEU A 920 28.63 7.08 -18.97
CA LEU A 920 29.28 5.81 -19.32
C LEU A 920 29.91 5.85 -20.71
N ARG A 921 29.28 6.51 -21.68
CA ARG A 921 29.80 6.61 -23.06
C ARG A 921 31.07 7.42 -23.14
N ARG A 922 31.21 8.46 -22.31
CA ARG A 922 32.41 9.33 -22.23
C ARG A 922 33.64 8.63 -21.66
N ARG A 923 33.48 7.48 -20.98
CA ARG A 923 34.55 6.67 -20.34
C ARG A 923 35.42 7.43 -19.32
N ASP A 924 34.93 8.55 -18.77
CA ASP A 924 35.60 9.27 -17.70
C ASP A 924 35.16 8.75 -16.32
N SER A 925 36.11 8.26 -15.52
CA SER A 925 35.79 7.75 -14.18
C SER A 925 35.31 8.82 -13.23
N ARG A 926 35.88 10.03 -13.30
CA ARG A 926 35.55 11.11 -12.35
C ARG A 926 34.15 11.65 -12.63
N ALA A 927 33.79 11.80 -13.90
CA ALA A 927 32.43 12.15 -14.29
C ALA A 927 31.38 11.12 -13.81
N ARG A 928 31.71 9.81 -13.83
CA ARG A 928 30.81 8.76 -13.30
C ARG A 928 30.55 8.94 -11.82
N ASP A 929 31.59 9.11 -11.03
CA ASP A 929 31.48 9.22 -9.58
C ASP A 929 30.75 10.52 -9.19
N ASN A 930 31.07 11.63 -9.86
CA ASN A 930 30.36 12.91 -9.67
C ASN A 930 28.87 12.78 -10.00
N TYR A 931 28.50 12.18 -11.13
CA TYR A 931 27.09 12.04 -11.52
C TYR A 931 26.28 11.20 -10.52
N LEU A 932 26.88 10.12 -9.99
CA LEU A 932 26.24 9.31 -8.95
C LEU A 932 26.06 10.10 -7.64
N GLN A 933 27.03 10.94 -7.28
CA GLN A 933 26.99 11.75 -6.08
C GLN A 933 25.99 12.92 -6.19
N ASP A 934 26.02 13.66 -7.29
CA ASP A 934 25.19 14.86 -7.52
C ASP A 934 23.69 14.54 -7.50
N TYR A 935 23.30 13.41 -8.09
CA TYR A 935 21.91 12.98 -8.18
C TYR A 935 21.53 11.90 -7.17
N TYR A 936 22.42 11.57 -6.22
CA TYR A 936 22.20 10.51 -5.22
C TYR A 936 21.73 9.21 -5.87
N LEU A 937 22.46 8.73 -6.88
CA LEU A 937 22.14 7.50 -7.60
C LEU A 937 22.98 6.33 -7.10
N TYR A 938 22.44 5.12 -7.22
CA TYR A 938 23.14 3.89 -6.81
C TYR A 938 23.53 3.06 -8.03
N GLY A 939 24.83 3.10 -8.37
CA GLY A 939 25.39 2.47 -9.58
C GLY A 939 25.01 0.99 -9.80
N PRO A 940 25.05 0.11 -8.78
CA PRO A 940 24.55 -1.26 -8.90
C PRO A 940 23.04 -1.36 -9.20
N SER A 941 22.18 -0.47 -8.68
CA SER A 941 20.76 -0.41 -9.10
C SER A 941 20.65 -0.01 -10.57
N LEU A 942 21.43 0.97 -11.04
CA LEU A 942 21.46 1.36 -12.46
C LEU A 942 21.92 0.22 -13.37
N ARG A 943 22.91 -0.58 -12.95
CA ARG A 943 23.30 -1.81 -13.67
C ARG A 943 22.19 -2.85 -13.70
N PHE A 944 21.45 -3.00 -12.60
CA PHE A 944 20.30 -3.91 -12.54
C PHE A 944 19.15 -3.43 -13.44
N ILE A 945 18.86 -2.13 -13.44
CA ILE A 945 17.87 -1.49 -14.33
C ILE A 945 18.25 -1.72 -15.80
N ASN A 946 19.50 -1.50 -16.20
CA ASN A 946 19.95 -1.82 -17.56
C ASN A 946 19.79 -3.32 -17.89
N GLY A 947 20.02 -4.20 -16.91
CA GLY A 947 19.74 -5.63 -17.08
C GLY A 947 18.24 -5.92 -17.29
N LEU A 948 17.35 -5.25 -16.55
CA LEU A 948 15.90 -5.35 -16.74
C LEU A 948 15.47 -4.83 -18.11
N VAL A 949 16.01 -3.70 -18.58
CA VAL A 949 15.74 -3.15 -19.91
C VAL A 949 16.05 -4.21 -20.98
N LYS A 950 17.25 -4.81 -20.94
CA LYS A 950 17.64 -5.88 -21.87
C LYS A 950 16.71 -7.08 -21.80
N GLN A 951 16.36 -7.51 -20.60
CA GLN A 951 15.44 -8.63 -20.42
C GLN A 951 14.07 -8.31 -21.03
N PHE A 952 13.51 -7.13 -20.76
CA PHE A 952 12.24 -6.74 -21.35
C PHE A 952 12.33 -6.62 -22.87
N SER A 953 13.47 -6.20 -23.44
CA SER A 953 13.71 -6.24 -24.88
C SER A 953 13.68 -7.66 -25.46
N GLU A 954 14.25 -8.64 -24.75
CA GLU A 954 14.15 -10.07 -25.12
C GLU A 954 12.69 -10.56 -25.04
N ASN A 955 11.98 -10.25 -23.96
CA ASN A 955 10.57 -10.60 -23.78
C ASN A 955 9.67 -9.99 -24.88
N LEU A 956 9.95 -8.77 -25.34
CA LEU A 956 9.20 -8.13 -26.43
C LEU A 956 9.46 -8.77 -27.80
N TYR A 957 10.69 -9.24 -28.01
CA TYR A 957 11.03 -10.03 -29.19
C TYR A 957 10.30 -11.38 -29.17
N GLU A 958 10.28 -12.08 -28.03
CA GLU A 958 9.49 -13.31 -27.83
C GLU A 958 7.97 -13.07 -27.98
N ALA A 959 7.50 -11.86 -27.67
CA ALA A 959 6.13 -11.44 -27.90
C ALA A 959 5.83 -11.04 -29.36
N PHE A 960 6.83 -11.05 -30.25
CA PHE A 960 6.74 -10.60 -31.66
C PHE A 960 6.35 -9.13 -31.85
N LEU A 961 6.69 -8.29 -30.87
CA LEU A 961 6.43 -6.85 -30.91
C LEU A 961 7.62 -6.06 -31.48
N VAL A 962 8.80 -6.66 -31.56
CA VAL A 962 10.00 -6.06 -32.15
C VAL A 962 10.76 -7.10 -32.99
N SER A 963 11.46 -6.64 -34.02
CA SER A 963 12.23 -7.52 -34.92
C SER A 963 13.54 -8.01 -34.31
N SER A 964 14.16 -7.22 -33.44
CA SER A 964 15.37 -7.57 -32.70
C SER A 964 15.33 -6.94 -31.30
N PRO A 965 15.87 -7.61 -30.26
CA PRO A 965 16.01 -7.01 -28.93
C PRO A 965 16.80 -5.70 -28.94
N SER A 966 17.79 -5.53 -29.83
CA SER A 966 18.60 -4.31 -29.92
C SER A 966 17.76 -3.07 -30.28
N ASP A 967 16.71 -3.27 -31.08
CA ASP A 967 15.89 -2.19 -31.62
C ASP A 967 15.21 -1.39 -30.52
N CYS A 968 14.89 -2.05 -29.40
CA CYS A 968 14.26 -1.46 -28.23
C CYS A 968 15.06 -0.30 -27.61
N THR A 969 16.39 -0.33 -27.75
CA THR A 969 17.29 0.68 -27.16
C THR A 969 17.91 1.61 -28.20
N MET A 970 17.75 1.31 -29.49
CA MET A 970 18.34 2.10 -30.57
C MET A 970 17.45 3.32 -30.88
N PRO A 971 17.97 4.55 -30.77
CA PRO A 971 17.18 5.75 -31.09
C PRO A 971 16.72 5.83 -32.55
N SER A 972 17.46 5.20 -33.46
CA SER A 972 17.13 5.16 -34.89
C SER A 972 16.08 4.11 -35.25
N SER A 973 15.62 3.30 -34.30
CA SER A 973 14.62 2.27 -34.55
C SER A 973 13.21 2.87 -34.66
N VAL A 974 12.37 2.28 -35.50
CA VAL A 974 10.97 2.68 -35.68
C VAL A 974 10.20 2.64 -34.36
N CYS A 975 10.46 1.67 -33.48
CA CYS A 975 9.79 1.56 -32.18
C CYS A 975 10.15 2.68 -31.17
N ASN A 976 11.11 3.55 -31.53
CA ASN A 976 11.56 4.66 -30.70
C ASN A 976 11.38 6.04 -31.36
N GLN A 977 10.70 6.11 -32.51
CA GLN A 977 10.51 7.33 -33.31
C GLN A 977 10.02 8.53 -32.49
N TYR A 978 9.14 8.32 -31.50
CA TYR A 978 8.55 9.37 -30.68
C TYR A 978 8.99 9.30 -29.20
N SER A 979 10.16 8.71 -28.91
CA SER A 979 10.65 8.57 -27.53
C SER A 979 10.96 9.89 -26.82
N GLU A 980 11.23 10.95 -27.58
CA GLU A 980 11.48 12.30 -27.05
C GLU A 980 10.18 13.09 -26.80
N GLU A 981 9.02 12.59 -27.25
CA GLU A 981 7.73 13.27 -27.10
C GLU A 981 7.12 12.97 -25.72
N GLU A 982 7.45 13.82 -24.74
CA GLU A 982 7.13 13.62 -23.32
C GLU A 982 5.63 13.43 -23.02
N GLU A 983 4.75 14.18 -23.69
CA GLU A 983 3.30 14.05 -23.49
C GLU A 983 2.76 12.72 -24.04
N LEU A 984 3.33 12.21 -25.13
CA LEU A 984 2.99 10.89 -25.64
C LEU A 984 3.45 9.80 -24.67
N VAL A 985 4.68 9.87 -24.17
CA VAL A 985 5.21 8.93 -23.17
C VAL A 985 4.32 8.88 -21.92
N LYS A 986 3.91 10.04 -21.40
CA LYS A 986 2.98 10.14 -20.26
C LYS A 986 1.59 9.60 -20.60
N GLY A 987 1.11 9.84 -21.82
CA GLY A 987 -0.16 9.31 -22.34
C GLY A 987 -0.18 7.79 -22.44
N VAL A 988 0.86 7.19 -23.02
CA VAL A 988 1.02 5.73 -23.11
C VAL A 988 1.15 5.10 -21.73
N LEU A 989 1.93 5.72 -20.83
CA LEU A 989 2.03 5.26 -19.44
C LEU A 989 0.65 5.24 -18.77
N MET A 990 -0.12 6.32 -18.90
CA MET A 990 -1.47 6.40 -18.35
C MET A 990 -2.41 5.35 -18.97
N ALA A 991 -2.33 5.11 -20.29
CA ALA A 991 -3.14 4.10 -20.96
C ALA A 991 -2.83 2.68 -20.46
N GLY A 992 -1.56 2.37 -20.18
CA GLY A 992 -1.15 1.10 -19.59
C GLY A 992 -1.53 0.96 -18.10
N LEU A 993 -1.48 2.06 -17.35
CA LEU A 993 -1.80 2.10 -15.93
C LEU A 993 -3.30 2.27 -15.62
N TYR A 994 -4.12 2.60 -16.61
CA TYR A 994 -5.57 2.73 -16.46
C TYR A 994 -6.16 1.46 -15.81
N PRO A 995 -7.01 1.58 -14.77
CA PRO A 995 -7.77 2.75 -14.32
C PRO A 995 -7.10 3.63 -13.24
N ASN A 996 -5.77 3.59 -13.06
CA ASN A 996 -5.05 4.42 -12.10
C ASN A 996 -4.98 5.91 -12.55
N LEU A 997 -6.11 6.58 -12.45
CA LEU A 997 -6.30 7.99 -12.80
C LEU A 997 -6.73 8.79 -11.56
N ILE A 998 -6.07 9.91 -11.34
CA ILE A 998 -6.39 10.89 -10.29
C ILE A 998 -6.96 12.13 -10.94
N GLN A 999 -8.12 12.57 -10.48
CA GLN A 999 -8.66 13.89 -10.74
C GLN A 999 -8.21 14.86 -9.63
N VAL A 1000 -7.58 15.96 -10.02
CA VAL A 1000 -7.15 17.05 -9.16
C VAL A 1000 -8.27 18.07 -9.04
N ARG A 1001 -8.62 18.42 -7.80
CA ARG A 1001 -9.64 19.41 -7.44
C ARG A 1001 -9.03 20.52 -6.59
N GLN A 1002 -9.45 21.76 -6.82
CA GLN A 1002 -8.93 22.92 -6.11
C GLN A 1002 -9.84 23.29 -4.93
N GLY A 1003 -9.24 23.45 -3.76
CA GLY A 1003 -9.90 23.73 -2.49
C GLY A 1003 -10.03 22.46 -1.64
N LYS A 1004 -9.75 22.57 -0.34
CA LYS A 1004 -10.06 21.53 0.65
C LYS A 1004 -10.62 22.12 1.94
N VAL A 1005 -11.42 21.35 2.66
CA VAL A 1005 -11.96 21.70 3.99
C VAL A 1005 -11.42 20.71 5.00
N THR A 1006 -10.68 21.17 6.00
CA THR A 1006 -10.18 20.25 7.05
C THR A 1006 -11.33 19.76 7.94
N ARG A 1007 -11.15 18.63 8.64
CA ARG A 1007 -12.13 18.13 9.62
C ARG A 1007 -12.54 19.15 10.68
N GLN A 1008 -11.66 20.08 11.03
CA GLN A 1008 -11.96 21.21 11.94
C GLN A 1008 -12.82 22.30 11.29
N GLY A 1009 -13.18 22.14 10.01
CA GLY A 1009 -13.96 23.08 9.22
C GLY A 1009 -13.13 24.25 8.69
N LYS A 1010 -11.79 24.12 8.58
CA LYS A 1010 -10.94 25.16 7.99
C LYS A 1010 -10.91 25.03 6.47
N PHE A 1011 -11.37 26.07 5.77
CA PHE A 1011 -11.36 26.09 4.30
C PHE A 1011 -10.03 26.63 3.77
N LYS A 1012 -9.37 25.86 2.90
CA LYS A 1012 -8.10 26.19 2.24
C LYS A 1012 -8.33 26.24 0.72
N PRO A 1013 -8.61 27.42 0.12
CA PRO A 1013 -8.97 27.54 -1.29
C PRO A 1013 -7.83 27.22 -2.26
N ASN A 1014 -6.57 27.46 -1.86
CA ASN A 1014 -5.39 27.26 -2.71
C ASN A 1014 -4.74 25.87 -2.55
N SER A 1015 -5.37 24.97 -1.79
CA SER A 1015 -4.87 23.61 -1.63
C SER A 1015 -5.55 22.67 -2.62
N TYR A 1016 -4.88 21.56 -2.97
CA TYR A 1016 -5.47 20.53 -3.83
C TYR A 1016 -6.08 19.38 -3.03
N ALA A 1017 -7.11 18.77 -3.61
CA ALA A 1017 -7.68 17.48 -3.23
C ALA A 1017 -7.56 16.52 -4.42
N TYR A 1018 -7.35 15.24 -4.14
CA TYR A 1018 -7.06 14.21 -5.15
C TYR A 1018 -8.08 13.08 -5.03
N ARG A 1019 -8.71 12.71 -6.14
CA ARG A 1019 -9.77 11.70 -6.19
C ARG A 1019 -9.51 10.68 -7.29
N THR A 1020 -9.68 9.40 -6.97
CA THR A 1020 -9.68 8.28 -7.92
C THR A 1020 -11.07 7.65 -8.01
N LYS A 1021 -11.24 6.63 -8.86
CA LYS A 1021 -12.47 5.80 -8.93
C LYS A 1021 -12.79 5.13 -7.59
N ALA A 1022 -11.75 4.80 -6.80
CA ALA A 1022 -11.88 4.14 -5.51
C ALA A 1022 -12.13 5.10 -4.33
N GLY A 1023 -11.87 6.40 -4.49
CA GLY A 1023 -12.11 7.40 -3.45
C GLY A 1023 -11.05 8.50 -3.38
N THR A 1024 -11.00 9.19 -2.23
CA THR A 1024 -10.01 10.25 -2.00
C THR A 1024 -8.65 9.65 -1.68
N VAL A 1025 -7.60 10.24 -2.26
CA VAL A 1025 -6.20 9.83 -2.06
C VAL A 1025 -5.34 11.04 -1.67
N LEU A 1026 -4.15 10.78 -1.16
CA LEU A 1026 -3.15 11.78 -0.79
C LEU A 1026 -1.86 11.53 -1.56
N LEU A 1027 -1.11 12.59 -1.85
CA LEU A 1027 0.23 12.47 -2.44
C LEU A 1027 1.29 12.32 -1.34
N HIS A 1028 2.10 11.28 -1.44
CA HIS A 1028 3.20 11.02 -0.52
C HIS A 1028 4.36 11.99 -0.77
N LYS A 1029 5.19 12.28 0.25
CA LYS A 1029 6.36 13.17 0.13
C LYS A 1029 7.36 12.76 -0.96
N SER A 1030 7.36 11.47 -1.35
CA SER A 1030 8.28 10.96 -2.39
C SER A 1030 7.94 11.36 -3.82
N THR A 1031 6.74 11.90 -4.07
CA THR A 1031 6.36 12.40 -5.40
C THR A 1031 6.58 13.91 -5.47
N ILE A 1032 7.21 14.36 -6.55
CA ILE A 1032 7.46 15.79 -6.81
C ILE A 1032 6.18 16.63 -6.88
N ASN A 1033 5.04 16.02 -7.19
CA ASN A 1033 3.76 16.72 -7.34
C ASN A 1033 3.08 17.05 -6.01
N ARG A 1034 3.59 16.56 -4.87
CA ARG A 1034 3.05 16.89 -3.54
C ARG A 1034 3.25 18.37 -3.19
N GLU A 1035 4.44 18.89 -3.46
CA GLU A 1035 4.85 20.26 -3.11
C GLU A 1035 4.84 21.21 -4.32
N ALA A 1036 4.28 20.76 -5.45
CA ALA A 1036 4.16 21.59 -6.64
C ALA A 1036 3.31 22.84 -6.35
N SER A 1037 3.90 24.02 -6.61
CA SER A 1037 3.24 25.31 -6.43
C SER A 1037 2.04 25.49 -7.38
N LYS A 1038 2.09 24.86 -8.55
CA LYS A 1038 1.03 24.83 -9.55
C LYS A 1038 1.07 23.52 -10.34
N LEU A 1039 -0.10 22.92 -10.54
CA LEU A 1039 -0.28 21.79 -11.46
C LEU A 1039 -0.79 22.30 -12.81
N TYR A 1040 -0.23 21.77 -13.89
CA TYR A 1040 -0.57 22.14 -15.27
C TYR A 1040 -1.72 21.31 -15.84
N SER A 1041 -1.99 20.13 -15.26
CA SER A 1041 -3.12 19.27 -15.64
C SER A 1041 -4.07 18.99 -14.46
N ARG A 1042 -5.36 18.78 -14.76
CA ARG A 1042 -6.34 18.25 -13.78
C ARG A 1042 -6.21 16.74 -13.55
N TRP A 1043 -5.36 16.06 -14.29
CA TRP A 1043 -5.24 14.60 -14.24
C TRP A 1043 -3.82 14.15 -14.00
N LEU A 1044 -3.68 13.22 -13.05
CA LEU A 1044 -2.43 12.51 -12.78
C LEU A 1044 -2.64 11.01 -12.99
N THR A 1045 -1.59 10.30 -13.39
CA THR A 1045 -1.54 8.83 -13.30
C THR A 1045 -0.48 8.40 -12.29
N TYR A 1046 -0.61 7.18 -11.77
CA TYR A 1046 0.28 6.62 -10.76
C TYR A 1046 0.33 5.09 -10.86
N PHE A 1047 1.41 4.49 -10.36
CA PHE A 1047 1.54 3.04 -10.22
C PHE A 1047 1.51 2.61 -8.74
N MET A 1048 2.38 3.18 -7.88
CA MET A 1048 2.48 2.73 -6.49
C MET A 1048 1.61 3.58 -5.57
N ALA A 1049 0.76 2.89 -4.80
CA ALA A 1049 0.03 3.47 -3.70
C ALA A 1049 0.12 2.58 -2.47
N VAL A 1050 0.17 3.19 -1.29
CA VAL A 1050 0.28 2.52 0.00
C VAL A 1050 -0.77 3.07 0.95
N LYS A 1051 -1.47 2.19 1.64
CA LYS A 1051 -2.36 2.59 2.73
C LYS A 1051 -1.58 2.69 4.04
N SER A 1052 -1.67 3.84 4.71
CA SER A 1052 -1.06 4.10 6.01
C SER A 1052 -1.98 5.01 6.83
N ASN A 1053 -2.08 4.80 8.15
CA ASN A 1053 -2.90 5.62 9.06
C ASN A 1053 -4.35 5.87 8.58
N GLY A 1054 -4.95 4.90 7.90
CA GLY A 1054 -6.32 5.00 7.37
C GLY A 1054 -6.47 5.75 6.04
N GLY A 1055 -5.43 6.42 5.55
CA GLY A 1055 -5.40 7.09 4.24
C GLY A 1055 -4.63 6.31 3.18
N VAL A 1056 -4.93 6.58 1.90
CA VAL A 1056 -4.20 6.01 0.75
C VAL A 1056 -3.23 7.06 0.21
N PHE A 1057 -1.94 6.73 0.20
CA PHE A 1057 -0.85 7.61 -0.22
C PHE A 1057 -0.22 7.12 -1.52
N VAL A 1058 -0.26 7.96 -2.55
CA VAL A 1058 0.34 7.73 -3.87
C VAL A 1058 1.82 8.12 -3.82
N ARG A 1059 2.74 7.20 -4.18
CA ARG A 1059 4.20 7.39 -4.02
C ARG A 1059 4.90 7.97 -5.24
N ASP A 1060 4.32 7.80 -6.42
CA ASP A 1060 4.78 8.28 -7.72
C ASP A 1060 3.60 8.87 -8.50
N SER A 1061 3.84 9.91 -9.30
CA SER A 1061 2.81 10.47 -10.16
C SER A 1061 3.35 11.18 -11.41
N SER A 1062 2.51 11.23 -12.45
CA SER A 1062 2.75 12.02 -13.65
C SER A 1062 1.52 12.81 -14.06
N GLN A 1063 1.70 14.10 -14.33
CA GLN A 1063 0.68 14.95 -14.94
C GLN A 1063 0.40 14.54 -16.39
N VAL A 1064 -0.86 14.26 -16.73
CA VAL A 1064 -1.26 13.69 -18.03
C VAL A 1064 -2.16 14.66 -18.80
N HIS A 1065 -1.97 14.76 -20.11
CA HIS A 1065 -2.81 15.56 -20.98
C HIS A 1065 -4.26 15.00 -21.08
N PRO A 1066 -5.32 15.83 -21.00
CA PRO A 1066 -6.71 15.35 -21.06
C PRO A 1066 -7.04 14.56 -22.34
N LEU A 1067 -6.50 14.99 -23.48
CA LEU A 1067 -6.71 14.30 -24.75
C LEU A 1067 -6.04 12.92 -24.80
N ALA A 1068 -4.94 12.71 -24.07
CA ALA A 1068 -4.37 11.37 -23.96
C ALA A 1068 -5.32 10.44 -23.18
N VAL A 1069 -5.94 10.94 -22.09
CA VAL A 1069 -6.96 10.19 -21.35
C VAL A 1069 -8.16 9.85 -22.22
N LEU A 1070 -8.62 10.80 -23.04
CA LEU A 1070 -9.74 10.58 -23.96
C LEU A 1070 -9.41 9.61 -25.10
N LEU A 1071 -8.23 9.71 -25.71
CA LEU A 1071 -7.92 9.05 -26.98
C LEU A 1071 -7.25 7.68 -26.81
N MET A 1072 -6.53 7.45 -25.71
CA MET A 1072 -5.64 6.29 -25.57
C MET A 1072 -6.10 5.25 -24.54
N THR A 1073 -7.10 5.57 -23.72
CA THR A 1073 -7.69 4.57 -22.79
C THR A 1073 -8.53 3.56 -23.56
N ASP A 1074 -8.72 2.35 -23.04
CA ASP A 1074 -9.53 1.32 -23.71
C ASP A 1074 -11.03 1.37 -23.31
N THR A 1075 -11.42 2.34 -22.47
CA THR A 1075 -12.80 2.47 -21.99
C THR A 1075 -13.73 3.09 -23.03
N ASP A 1076 -14.99 2.68 -23.06
CA ASP A 1076 -15.98 3.31 -23.93
C ASP A 1076 -16.22 4.78 -23.54
N ILE A 1077 -16.70 5.58 -24.49
CA ILE A 1077 -17.01 6.99 -24.27
C ILE A 1077 -18.48 7.30 -24.49
N HIS A 1078 -19.06 8.07 -23.59
CA HIS A 1078 -20.39 8.67 -23.76
C HIS A 1078 -20.26 10.08 -24.33
N VAL A 1079 -20.85 10.29 -25.50
CA VAL A 1079 -20.96 11.60 -26.16
C VAL A 1079 -22.40 12.09 -26.06
N ARG A 1080 -22.60 13.30 -25.54
CA ARG A 1080 -23.88 14.03 -25.60
C ARG A 1080 -23.68 15.26 -26.46
N ASP A 1081 -24.40 15.31 -27.58
CA ASP A 1081 -24.28 16.36 -28.59
C ASP A 1081 -25.62 17.10 -28.70
N ASP A 1082 -25.58 18.43 -28.55
CA ASP A 1082 -26.74 19.31 -28.70
C ASP A 1082 -26.79 20.01 -30.08
N GLY A 1083 -25.86 19.67 -30.97
CA GLY A 1083 -25.72 20.19 -32.33
C GLY A 1083 -24.73 21.36 -32.45
N TRP A 1084 -24.51 22.13 -31.39
CA TRP A 1084 -23.52 23.23 -31.35
C TRP A 1084 -22.33 22.87 -30.47
N ARG A 1085 -22.59 22.25 -29.32
CA ARG A 1085 -21.62 21.76 -28.35
C ARG A 1085 -21.85 20.28 -28.09
N ALA A 1086 -20.74 19.60 -27.81
CA ALA A 1086 -20.76 18.23 -27.36
C ALA A 1086 -19.94 18.08 -26.10
N THR A 1087 -20.44 17.23 -25.21
CA THR A 1087 -19.73 16.79 -24.00
C THR A 1087 -19.35 15.33 -24.16
N VAL A 1088 -18.12 14.99 -23.77
CA VAL A 1088 -17.60 13.62 -23.79
C VAL A 1088 -17.12 13.22 -22.40
N SER A 1089 -17.46 12.00 -22.01
CA SER A 1089 -17.13 11.41 -20.71
C SER A 1089 -16.78 9.94 -20.88
N LEU A 1090 -16.02 9.38 -19.94
CA LEU A 1090 -15.72 7.95 -19.89
C LEU A 1090 -16.97 7.20 -19.37
N THR A 1091 -17.26 5.99 -19.87
CA THR A 1091 -18.43 5.21 -19.45
C THR A 1091 -18.29 4.64 -18.04
N ASP A 1092 -17.07 4.33 -17.63
CA ASP A 1092 -16.75 3.64 -16.38
C ASP A 1092 -16.33 4.56 -15.23
N SER A 1093 -16.16 5.87 -15.48
CA SER A 1093 -15.88 6.86 -14.42
C SER A 1093 -16.33 8.28 -14.75
N ASP A 1094 -16.61 9.06 -13.70
CA ASP A 1094 -16.92 10.50 -13.75
C ASP A 1094 -15.67 11.39 -13.65
N LEU A 1095 -14.46 10.80 -13.68
CA LEU A 1095 -13.21 11.52 -13.45
C LEU A 1095 -12.82 12.44 -14.62
N LEU A 1096 -13.30 12.16 -15.83
CA LEU A 1096 -13.04 12.94 -17.03
C LEU A 1096 -14.38 13.34 -17.67
N VAL A 1097 -14.61 14.66 -17.73
CA VAL A 1097 -15.70 15.26 -18.50
C VAL A 1097 -15.12 16.42 -19.28
N LEU A 1098 -15.18 16.32 -20.60
CA LEU A 1098 -14.67 17.32 -21.53
C LEU A 1098 -15.82 17.93 -22.35
N GLU A 1099 -15.67 19.19 -22.75
CA GLU A 1099 -16.64 19.92 -23.58
C GLU A 1099 -15.92 20.55 -24.78
N GLY A 1100 -16.56 20.56 -25.93
CA GLY A 1100 -16.06 21.24 -27.13
C GLY A 1100 -17.20 21.51 -28.11
N ASP A 1101 -16.90 22.10 -29.26
CA ASP A 1101 -17.86 22.17 -30.34
C ASP A 1101 -18.19 20.76 -30.88
N SER A 1102 -19.41 20.58 -31.38
CA SER A 1102 -19.91 19.28 -31.88
C SER A 1102 -18.99 18.68 -32.95
N TYR A 1103 -18.43 19.52 -33.82
CA TYR A 1103 -17.58 19.10 -34.93
C TYR A 1103 -16.25 18.52 -34.42
N THR A 1104 -15.54 19.24 -33.55
CA THR A 1104 -14.28 18.80 -32.93
C THR A 1104 -14.47 17.48 -32.18
N ILE A 1105 -15.52 17.35 -31.36
CA ILE A 1105 -15.76 16.12 -30.58
C ILE A 1105 -16.05 14.92 -31.49
N ARG A 1106 -16.80 15.12 -32.58
CA ARG A 1106 -17.05 14.06 -33.57
C ARG A 1106 -15.75 13.61 -34.25
N LEU A 1107 -14.91 14.54 -34.69
CA LEU A 1107 -13.61 14.22 -35.27
C LEU A 1107 -12.70 13.47 -34.28
N LEU A 1108 -12.64 13.91 -33.02
CA LEU A 1108 -11.84 13.24 -31.99
C LEU A 1108 -12.35 11.83 -31.67
N ARG A 1109 -13.66 11.62 -31.67
CA ARG A 1109 -14.26 10.28 -31.52
C ARG A 1109 -13.85 9.37 -32.67
N ASP A 1110 -13.98 9.84 -33.90
CA ASP A 1110 -13.66 9.02 -35.08
C ASP A 1110 -12.15 8.74 -35.16
N PHE A 1111 -11.32 9.72 -34.80
CA PHE A 1111 -9.86 9.56 -34.64
C PHE A 1111 -9.49 8.53 -33.56
N ARG A 1112 -10.20 8.52 -32.42
CA ARG A 1112 -10.03 7.49 -31.37
C ARG A 1112 -10.29 6.09 -31.92
N VAL A 1113 -11.34 5.92 -32.73
CA VAL A 1113 -11.64 4.61 -33.33
C VAL A 1113 -10.52 4.17 -34.27
N SER A 1114 -9.94 5.08 -35.07
CA SER A 1114 -8.76 4.77 -35.89
C SER A 1114 -7.56 4.32 -35.05
N LEU A 1115 -7.30 4.97 -33.90
CA LEU A 1115 -6.24 4.58 -32.96
C LEU A 1115 -6.48 3.19 -32.37
N SER A 1116 -7.71 2.90 -31.91
CA SER A 1116 -8.07 1.57 -31.40
C SER A 1116 -7.89 0.48 -32.45
N LYS A 1117 -8.28 0.74 -33.70
CA LYS A 1117 -8.09 -0.18 -34.83
C LYS A 1117 -6.62 -0.44 -35.15
N MET A 1118 -5.77 0.60 -35.07
CA MET A 1118 -4.31 0.45 -35.19
C MET A 1118 -3.76 -0.47 -34.10
N VAL A 1119 -4.15 -0.26 -32.84
CA VAL A 1119 -3.71 -1.10 -31.71
C VAL A 1119 -4.14 -2.54 -31.90
N GLU A 1120 -5.41 -2.80 -32.23
CA GLU A 1120 -5.92 -4.15 -32.49
C GLU A 1120 -5.15 -4.85 -33.62
N THR A 1121 -4.90 -4.12 -34.71
CA THR A 1121 -4.12 -4.62 -35.85
C THR A 1121 -2.70 -4.99 -35.42
N CYS A 1122 -2.00 -4.11 -34.72
CA CYS A 1122 -0.62 -4.35 -34.27
C CYS A 1122 -0.51 -5.48 -33.24
N LEU A 1123 -1.57 -5.80 -32.49
CA LEU A 1123 -1.59 -6.95 -31.57
C LEU A 1123 -1.76 -8.27 -32.32
N CYS A 1124 -2.59 -8.29 -33.36
CA CYS A 1124 -2.91 -9.47 -34.16
C CYS A 1124 -1.76 -9.91 -35.08
N TYR A 1125 -0.99 -8.96 -35.61
CA TYR A 1125 0.15 -9.24 -36.49
C TYR A 1125 1.49 -9.17 -35.75
N GLU A 1126 2.50 -9.88 -36.23
CA GLU A 1126 3.88 -9.54 -35.88
C GLU A 1126 4.20 -8.17 -36.46
N MET A 1127 4.83 -7.27 -35.69
CA MET A 1127 5.04 -5.89 -36.16
C MET A 1127 5.90 -5.83 -37.45
N ALA A 1128 6.79 -6.79 -37.64
CA ALA A 1128 7.60 -6.94 -38.84
C ALA A 1128 6.80 -7.42 -40.07
N ALA A 1129 5.66 -8.07 -39.86
CA ALA A 1129 4.82 -8.64 -40.92
C ALA A 1129 3.68 -7.70 -41.37
N ILE A 1130 3.57 -6.51 -40.76
CA ILE A 1130 2.57 -5.50 -41.16
C ILE A 1130 2.91 -4.97 -42.57
N PRO A 1131 1.95 -4.91 -43.51
CA PRO A 1131 2.17 -4.37 -44.85
C PRO A 1131 2.68 -2.92 -44.84
N GLY A 1132 3.54 -2.55 -45.80
CA GLY A 1132 4.16 -1.22 -45.87
C GLY A 1132 3.16 -0.06 -45.93
N ASP A 1133 2.06 -0.23 -46.67
CA ASP A 1133 1.00 0.78 -46.78
C ASP A 1133 0.33 1.05 -45.42
N LEU A 1134 0.14 0.00 -44.62
CA LEU A 1134 -0.47 0.09 -43.30
C LEU A 1134 0.49 0.72 -42.28
N HIS A 1135 1.79 0.42 -42.41
CA HIS A 1135 2.84 1.13 -41.65
C HIS A 1135 2.86 2.63 -41.95
N HIS A 1136 2.66 3.03 -43.21
CA HIS A 1136 2.57 4.44 -43.59
C HIS A 1136 1.33 5.09 -42.97
N GLN A 1137 0.17 4.44 -43.07
CA GLN A 1137 -1.08 4.90 -42.44
C GLN A 1137 -0.93 5.08 -40.92
N HIS A 1138 -0.31 4.12 -40.22
CA HIS A 1138 -0.07 4.21 -38.78
C HIS A 1138 0.89 5.36 -38.43
N SER A 1139 1.91 5.62 -39.27
CA SER A 1139 2.85 6.72 -39.07
C SER A 1139 2.14 8.08 -39.15
N GLN A 1140 1.31 8.29 -40.17
CA GLN A 1140 0.50 9.50 -40.30
C GLN A 1140 -0.44 9.71 -39.10
N LEU A 1141 -1.05 8.62 -38.61
CA LEU A 1141 -1.96 8.67 -37.46
C LEU A 1141 -1.23 9.09 -36.17
N LEU A 1142 -0.03 8.54 -35.94
CA LEU A 1142 0.80 8.89 -34.79
C LEU A 1142 1.36 10.32 -34.86
N ASP A 1143 1.74 10.80 -36.05
CA ASP A 1143 2.17 12.20 -36.23
C ASP A 1143 1.06 13.18 -35.81
N ILE A 1144 -0.18 12.90 -36.21
CA ILE A 1144 -1.35 13.72 -35.82
C ILE A 1144 -1.58 13.65 -34.31
N LEU A 1145 -1.44 12.48 -33.69
CA LEU A 1145 -1.58 12.32 -32.24
C LEU A 1145 -0.52 13.14 -31.49
N VAL A 1146 0.74 13.09 -31.92
CA VAL A 1146 1.83 13.87 -31.31
C VAL A 1146 1.55 15.37 -31.43
N ASP A 1147 1.14 15.85 -32.61
CA ASP A 1147 0.77 17.25 -32.81
C ASP A 1147 -0.39 17.69 -31.91
N LEU A 1148 -1.36 16.80 -31.67
CA LEU A 1148 -2.51 17.06 -30.81
C LEU A 1148 -2.10 17.16 -29.32
N LEU A 1149 -1.15 16.34 -28.88
CA LEU A 1149 -0.65 16.35 -27.50
C LEU A 1149 0.34 17.51 -27.21
N LYS A 1150 0.93 18.12 -28.24
CA LYS A 1150 1.73 19.36 -28.12
C LYS A 1150 0.88 20.60 -27.83
N GLY A 1151 -0.44 20.53 -28.03
CA GLY A 1151 -1.36 21.62 -27.70
C GLY A 1151 -1.37 21.94 -26.20
N PRO A 1152 -1.84 23.14 -25.80
CA PRO A 1152 -1.95 23.47 -24.39
C PRO A 1152 -2.95 22.51 -23.71
N PRO A 1153 -2.59 21.84 -22.60
CA PRO A 1153 -3.57 21.15 -21.78
C PRO A 1153 -4.54 22.23 -21.31
N GLY A 1154 -5.82 22.13 -21.71
CA GLY A 1154 -6.83 23.17 -21.47
C GLY A 1154 -6.64 23.84 -20.11
N SER A 1155 -6.46 25.16 -20.11
CA SER A 1155 -5.86 25.91 -19.01
C SER A 1155 -6.48 25.58 -17.64
N PHE A 1156 -5.67 25.07 -16.70
CA PHE A 1156 -6.01 25.06 -15.27
C PHE A 1156 -5.95 26.52 -14.76
N GLY A 1157 -7.05 27.25 -14.91
CA GLY A 1157 -7.22 28.64 -14.47
C GLY A 1157 -7.53 29.63 -15.59
N ALA A 1158 -8.68 29.46 -16.24
CA ALA A 1158 -9.39 30.56 -16.89
C ALA A 1158 -10.71 30.80 -16.15
#